data_AF-A0AAD6QQ75-F1
#
_entry.id   AF-A0AAD6QQ75-F1
#
_cell.length_a   1.000
_cell.length_b   1.000
_cell.length_c   1.000
_cell.angle_alpha   90.00
_cell.angle_beta   90.00
_cell.angle_gamma   90.00
#
_symmetry.space_group_name_H-M   'P 1'
#
loop_
_entity.id
_entity.type
_entity.pdbx_description
1 polymer ?
#
loop_
_entity_poly.entity_id
_entity_poly.type
_entity_poly.pdbx_seq_one_letter_code
_entity_poly.pdbx_strand_id
1 'polypeptide(L)'
;MLFEGITTYTWPTGYKYFFHGIVDRIKRFIGLGLSQSIILNAMGYDESNGKIMLEKDTDKICFHPPQDPLLPRKIMAFQKLTKKLGGILFMSRYRSTAVHLLGGCNASSDSSGGVCNHKGQVFDPKTPATVHAGLYVCDASLIPCSVGINPSLTIATAAEHASRYLVQDILEYKNKISASVAAVDQNQFSVAGKNLENDNESTVLIKETMRGYVGGMPCTVHLKMKMQSENLKSCDKRSWFVGEPHPLLRGKAGGYVVLRAIEKDRLHVIDGEMDLCVVDGRTPYTQYMHYRLLLAAASGSSSHCTLGGRQQHCIYVTFNEVAQSGSTDTMLNLKGELRVSFTELLKCFISLKGNGRGRFIHLLIQTFIRTYILQIPRGTRENFIVTDSCDKSYPSSTIDDIRTADGYIIRSRHWKNARNPLLLSREKVLNPILLLNGYTMESYWLPTEPHDLVRTLLEEGHEVWLLQTRLHPLNPANNATIEDIGKYDIPAAFGKILEVHGPSTKIHVVAHCAGGLAIHIALMGGHVSATHIASLSCTNSSMFFRLTALATIKMWLPLVPISMAILGKNKTLPLLEKSKGSSGHRLLKFIARCIPRYERCTCKECEVLSGIFGNAFWHENVSPALHLWLNTQSATKLPMSAFPHLRRICNSGYIVDSNGNNSFLIHPERMAISTLYISGGRSLLVTPETTYLANKYMKLHQPGFRHERAVVDGFGHSDLLIGEKSHEKVFPHIMSHIRLAEQEGNDLTPRKKYSKEAMDWGDDPYREYGDFGCWFFALAIIFFFLLLHVLFW
;
A
#
# COMPACT_ATOMS: atom_id res chain seq x y z
N MET A 1 -27.00 -10.49 2.91
CA MET A 1 -26.93 -9.39 3.87
C MET A 1 -26.08 -9.67 5.12
N LEU A 2 -25.96 -10.91 5.64
CA LEU A 2 -25.12 -11.19 6.83
C LEU A 2 -23.60 -11.25 6.59
N PHE A 3 -23.15 -11.39 5.33
CA PHE A 3 -21.74 -11.55 4.96
C PHE A 3 -21.22 -10.43 4.04
N GLU A 4 -21.96 -9.32 3.92
CA GLU A 4 -21.48 -8.14 3.21
C GLU A 4 -20.48 -7.36 4.08
N GLY A 5 -19.19 -7.66 3.93
CA GLY A 5 -18.13 -6.86 4.51
C GLY A 5 -16.93 -7.67 4.99
N ILE A 6 -15.76 -7.20 4.56
CA ILE A 6 -14.44 -7.41 5.15
C ILE A 6 -13.78 -8.77 4.88
N THR A 7 -14.52 -9.86 4.66
CA THR A 7 -13.88 -11.20 4.56
C THR A 7 -14.43 -12.10 3.45
N THR A 8 -15.03 -11.55 2.39
CA THR A 8 -15.57 -12.34 1.26
C THR A 8 -14.83 -12.06 -0.04
N TYR A 9 -14.72 -13.06 -0.93
CA TYR A 9 -14.28 -12.89 -2.31
C TYR A 9 -15.45 -13.14 -3.27
N THR A 10 -15.48 -12.38 -4.37
CA THR A 10 -16.56 -12.42 -5.35
C THR A 10 -16.14 -13.08 -6.65
N TRP A 11 -17.06 -13.82 -7.28
CA TRP A 11 -16.87 -14.37 -8.61
C TRP A 11 -18.01 -13.93 -9.57
N PRO A 12 -17.71 -13.49 -10.80
CA PRO A 12 -16.38 -13.34 -11.40
C PRO A 12 -15.52 -12.26 -10.71
N THR A 13 -14.20 -12.48 -10.66
CA THR A 13 -13.24 -11.60 -10.00
C THR A 13 -13.14 -10.26 -10.71
N GLY A 14 -13.44 -9.17 -10.00
CA GLY A 14 -13.31 -7.80 -10.53
C GLY A 14 -14.09 -6.76 -9.71
N TYR A 15 -13.79 -5.48 -9.95
CA TYR A 15 -14.27 -4.32 -9.18
C TYR A 15 -15.78 -4.02 -9.28
N LYS A 16 -16.56 -4.89 -9.94
CA LYS A 16 -18.04 -4.83 -10.00
C LYS A 16 -18.70 -4.94 -8.61
N TYR A 17 -18.02 -5.57 -7.64
CA TYR A 17 -18.46 -5.70 -6.25
C TYR A 17 -18.80 -4.36 -5.58
N PHE A 18 -17.90 -3.37 -5.71
CA PHE A 18 -18.03 -2.08 -5.04
C PHE A 18 -19.24 -1.29 -5.58
N PHE A 19 -19.41 -1.29 -6.90
CA PHE A 19 -20.54 -0.62 -7.54
C PHE A 19 -21.85 -1.35 -7.30
N HIS A 20 -21.87 -2.68 -7.18
CA HIS A 20 -23.11 -3.39 -6.89
C HIS A 20 -23.70 -2.96 -5.55
N GLY A 21 -22.90 -2.90 -4.48
CA GLY A 21 -23.37 -2.45 -3.16
C GLY A 21 -23.86 -1.00 -3.14
N ILE A 22 -23.22 -0.11 -3.91
CA ILE A 22 -23.64 1.30 -4.06
C ILE A 22 -24.92 1.40 -4.89
N VAL A 23 -24.99 0.69 -6.02
CA VAL A 23 -26.16 0.66 -6.91
C VAL A 23 -27.37 0.09 -6.18
N ASP A 24 -27.22 -0.93 -5.35
CA ASP A 24 -28.32 -1.49 -4.56
C ASP A 24 -28.81 -0.51 -3.48
N ARG A 25 -27.92 0.25 -2.85
CA ARG A 25 -28.31 1.35 -1.93
C ARG A 25 -29.02 2.48 -2.67
N ILE A 26 -28.58 2.82 -3.88
CA ILE A 26 -29.23 3.81 -4.73
C ILE A 26 -30.62 3.33 -5.18
N LYS A 27 -30.76 2.07 -5.58
CA LYS A 27 -32.05 1.46 -5.92
C LYS A 27 -33.03 1.49 -4.74
N ARG A 28 -32.55 1.19 -3.52
CA ARG A 28 -33.34 1.37 -2.28
C ARG A 28 -33.80 2.80 -2.08
N PHE A 29 -32.92 3.77 -2.34
CA PHE A 29 -33.24 5.20 -2.18
C PHE A 29 -34.25 5.70 -3.23
N ILE A 30 -34.28 5.08 -4.41
CA ILE A 30 -35.16 5.48 -5.54
C ILE A 30 -36.43 4.59 -5.63
N GLY A 31 -36.63 3.64 -4.71
CA GLY A 31 -37.82 2.79 -4.70
C GLY A 31 -37.89 1.76 -5.84
N LEU A 32 -36.76 1.43 -6.47
CA LEU A 32 -36.67 0.42 -7.52
C LEU A 32 -36.60 -0.99 -6.93
N GLY A 33 -37.09 -1.99 -7.68
CA GLY A 33 -37.11 -3.40 -7.27
C GLY A 33 -35.76 -3.91 -6.76
N LEU A 34 -35.79 -4.55 -5.60
CA LEU A 34 -34.61 -5.06 -4.90
C LEU A 34 -33.95 -6.22 -5.65
N SER A 35 -32.63 -6.28 -5.57
CA SER A 35 -31.88 -7.47 -5.98
C SER A 35 -32.22 -8.64 -5.05
N GLN A 36 -32.71 -9.74 -5.60
CA GLN A 36 -32.99 -10.95 -4.82
C GLN A 36 -31.69 -11.65 -4.44
N SER A 37 -31.59 -12.07 -3.17
CA SER A 37 -30.44 -12.80 -2.65
C SER A 37 -30.83 -14.26 -2.40
N ILE A 38 -29.95 -15.18 -2.80
CA ILE A 38 -30.10 -16.62 -2.52
C ILE A 38 -28.90 -17.08 -1.71
N ILE A 39 -29.15 -17.85 -0.64
CA ILE A 39 -28.11 -18.50 0.14
C ILE A 39 -27.85 -19.87 -0.48
N LEU A 40 -26.61 -20.09 -0.92
CA LEU A 40 -26.16 -21.39 -1.39
C LEU A 40 -25.44 -22.11 -0.24
N ASN A 41 -26.01 -23.24 0.20
CA ASN A 41 -25.42 -24.09 1.22
C ASN A 41 -25.00 -25.43 0.60
N ALA A 42 -23.78 -25.87 0.88
CA ALA A 42 -23.27 -27.19 0.48
C ALA A 42 -22.72 -27.90 1.71
N MET A 43 -23.36 -29.01 2.08
CA MET A 43 -22.97 -29.86 3.20
C MET A 43 -22.11 -31.02 2.72
N GLY A 44 -21.20 -31.52 3.57
CA GLY A 44 -20.37 -32.68 3.26
C GLY A 44 -19.35 -32.96 4.35
N TYR A 45 -18.61 -34.04 4.19
CA TYR A 45 -17.55 -34.44 5.11
C TYR A 45 -16.31 -33.55 5.02
N ASP A 46 -15.60 -33.44 6.13
CA ASP A 46 -14.27 -32.87 6.26
C ASP A 46 -13.40 -33.82 7.10
N GLU A 47 -12.10 -33.56 7.16
CA GLU A 47 -11.14 -34.35 7.94
C GLU A 47 -11.21 -34.06 9.46
N SER A 48 -12.14 -33.21 9.91
CA SER A 48 -12.35 -32.83 11.32
C SER A 48 -11.07 -32.40 12.07
N ASN A 49 -10.08 -31.88 11.34
CA ASN A 49 -8.74 -31.50 11.84
C ASN A 49 -8.56 -29.98 12.00
N GLY A 50 -9.67 -29.22 12.06
CA GLY A 50 -9.65 -27.78 12.27
C GLY A 50 -9.16 -27.40 13.67
N LYS A 51 -8.50 -26.24 13.80
CA LYS A 51 -7.96 -25.75 15.08
C LYS A 51 -8.29 -24.28 15.31
N ILE A 52 -8.71 -23.94 16.53
CA ILE A 52 -8.86 -22.55 17.00
C ILE A 52 -7.92 -22.36 18.18
N MET A 53 -7.01 -21.38 18.11
CA MET A 53 -6.02 -21.10 19.15
C MET A 53 -6.10 -19.62 19.54
N LEU A 54 -5.95 -19.31 20.83
CA LEU A 54 -5.82 -17.94 21.35
C LEU A 54 -4.37 -17.71 21.79
N GLU A 55 -3.70 -16.76 21.13
CA GLU A 55 -2.37 -16.31 21.52
C GLU A 55 -2.50 -15.21 22.60
N LYS A 56 -2.29 -15.59 23.87
CA LYS A 56 -2.55 -14.75 25.05
C LYS A 56 -1.78 -13.42 25.07
N ASP A 57 -0.59 -13.36 24.47
CA ASP A 57 0.25 -12.16 24.48
C ASP A 57 -0.22 -11.10 23.48
N THR A 58 -0.88 -11.52 22.41
CA THR A 58 -1.24 -10.67 21.27
C THR A 58 -2.76 -10.47 21.14
N ASP A 59 -3.53 -11.15 21.99
CA ASP A 59 -4.99 -11.34 21.91
C ASP A 59 -5.44 -11.81 20.51
N LYS A 60 -4.58 -12.55 19.80
CA LYS A 60 -4.85 -13.01 18.44
C LYS A 60 -5.53 -14.37 18.48
N ILE A 61 -6.69 -14.46 17.83
CA ILE A 61 -7.33 -15.74 17.53
C ILE A 61 -6.78 -16.27 16.20
N CYS A 62 -6.12 -17.42 16.24
CA CYS A 62 -5.61 -18.14 15.08
C CYS A 62 -6.57 -19.28 14.73
N PHE A 63 -7.16 -19.22 13.53
CA PHE A 63 -8.09 -20.23 13.02
C PHE A 63 -7.46 -20.99 11.85
N HIS A 64 -7.35 -22.30 11.98
CA HIS A 64 -6.96 -23.22 10.92
C HIS A 64 -8.18 -24.04 10.52
N PRO A 65 -8.72 -23.86 9.30
CA PRO A 65 -9.91 -24.60 8.86
C PRO A 65 -9.60 -26.09 8.70
N PRO A 66 -10.60 -26.97 8.91
CA PRO A 66 -10.45 -28.39 8.59
C PRO A 66 -10.24 -28.58 7.08
N GLN A 67 -9.54 -29.65 6.70
CA GLN A 67 -9.36 -30.03 5.30
C GLN A 67 -10.66 -30.61 4.74
N ASP A 68 -11.12 -30.09 3.60
CA ASP A 68 -12.30 -30.57 2.88
C ASP A 68 -11.88 -30.97 1.45
N PRO A 69 -11.75 -32.27 1.15
CA PRO A 69 -11.31 -32.74 -0.17
C PRO A 69 -12.31 -32.44 -1.29
N LEU A 70 -13.59 -32.19 -0.95
CA LEU A 70 -14.65 -31.91 -1.92
C LEU A 70 -14.89 -30.40 -2.11
N LEU A 71 -14.21 -29.54 -1.36
CA LEU A 71 -14.35 -28.08 -1.44
C LEU A 71 -14.21 -27.53 -2.87
N PRO A 72 -13.23 -27.93 -3.69
CA PRO A 72 -13.12 -27.43 -5.07
C PRO A 72 -14.36 -27.77 -5.91
N ARG A 73 -14.96 -28.96 -5.70
CA ARG A 73 -16.18 -29.38 -6.39
C ARG A 73 -17.40 -28.57 -5.95
N LYS A 74 -17.52 -28.27 -4.65
CA LYS A 74 -18.58 -27.41 -4.10
C LYS A 74 -18.51 -25.99 -4.70
N ILE A 75 -17.30 -25.42 -4.77
CA ILE A 75 -17.07 -24.09 -5.37
C ILE A 75 -17.43 -24.07 -6.86
N MET A 76 -17.00 -25.09 -7.63
CA MET A 76 -17.35 -25.19 -9.05
C MET A 76 -18.87 -25.27 -9.27
N ALA A 77 -19.59 -26.00 -8.42
CA ALA A 77 -21.05 -26.08 -8.49
C ALA A 77 -21.70 -24.71 -8.24
N PHE A 78 -21.25 -23.97 -7.22
CA PHE A 78 -21.73 -22.60 -6.96
C PHE A 78 -21.46 -21.66 -8.13
N GLN A 79 -20.24 -21.67 -8.70
CA GLN A 79 -19.90 -20.84 -9.86
C GLN A 79 -20.77 -21.16 -11.07
N LYS A 80 -21.03 -22.44 -11.36
CA LYS A 80 -21.89 -22.87 -12.46
C LYS A 80 -23.34 -22.39 -12.26
N LEU A 81 -23.86 -22.50 -11.05
CA LEU A 81 -25.20 -22.03 -10.70
C LEU A 81 -25.30 -20.50 -10.82
N THR A 82 -24.34 -19.77 -10.25
CA THR A 82 -24.27 -18.30 -10.36
C THR A 82 -24.21 -17.84 -11.80
N LYS A 83 -23.37 -18.48 -12.64
CA LYS A 83 -23.29 -18.17 -14.08
C LYS A 83 -24.64 -18.37 -14.77
N LYS A 84 -25.34 -19.46 -14.47
CA LYS A 84 -26.67 -19.76 -15.05
C LYS A 84 -27.74 -18.76 -14.60
N LEU A 85 -27.65 -18.28 -13.36
CA LEU A 85 -28.58 -17.29 -12.79
C LEU A 85 -28.23 -15.84 -13.17
N GLY A 86 -27.10 -15.60 -13.85
CA GLY A 86 -26.61 -14.24 -14.14
C GLY A 86 -26.23 -13.43 -12.89
N GLY A 87 -25.98 -14.12 -11.76
CA GLY A 87 -25.76 -13.51 -10.45
C GLY A 87 -24.28 -13.21 -10.16
N ILE A 88 -24.03 -12.68 -8.96
CA ILE A 88 -22.69 -12.53 -8.39
C ILE A 88 -22.56 -13.50 -7.21
N LEU A 89 -21.50 -14.33 -7.24
CA LEU A 89 -21.24 -15.27 -6.16
C LEU A 89 -20.39 -14.60 -5.09
N PHE A 90 -20.87 -14.58 -3.86
CA PHE A 90 -20.14 -14.12 -2.69
C PHE A 90 -19.72 -15.33 -1.85
N MET A 91 -18.42 -15.48 -1.58
CA MET A 91 -17.89 -16.58 -0.77
C MET A 91 -17.02 -16.04 0.36
N SER A 92 -17.12 -16.63 1.55
CA SER A 92 -16.24 -16.30 2.67
C SER A 92 -14.78 -16.70 2.38
N ARG A 93 -13.84 -15.85 2.79
CA ARG A 93 -12.38 -16.06 2.77
C ARG A 93 -11.97 -17.06 3.85
N TYR A 94 -12.73 -17.13 4.95
CA TYR A 94 -12.66 -18.23 5.92
C TYR A 94 -13.54 -19.37 5.41
N ARG A 95 -12.89 -20.34 4.77
CA ARG A 95 -13.47 -21.32 3.83
C ARG A 95 -14.36 -22.41 4.43
N SER A 96 -14.78 -22.29 5.68
CA SER A 96 -15.82 -23.12 6.25
C SER A 96 -16.59 -22.30 7.28
N THR A 97 -17.77 -21.80 6.90
CA THR A 97 -18.75 -21.38 7.90
C THR A 97 -19.41 -22.66 8.38
N ALA A 98 -18.85 -23.29 9.41
CA ALA A 98 -19.56 -24.33 10.12
C ALA A 98 -20.76 -23.65 10.80
N VAL A 99 -21.95 -23.83 10.21
CA VAL A 99 -23.21 -23.27 10.78
C VAL A 99 -23.51 -23.94 12.13
N HIS A 100 -22.93 -25.13 12.36
CA HIS A 100 -22.92 -25.86 13.62
C HIS A 100 -21.50 -26.35 13.89
N LEU A 101 -20.86 -25.85 14.97
CA LEU A 101 -19.53 -26.29 15.38
C LEU A 101 -19.64 -27.65 16.07
N LEU A 102 -19.35 -28.71 15.32
CA LEU A 102 -19.19 -30.07 15.85
C LEU A 102 -17.75 -30.23 16.35
N GLY A 103 -17.53 -31.15 17.29
CA GLY A 103 -16.19 -31.63 17.61
C GLY A 103 -15.42 -30.86 18.69
N GLY A 104 -16.05 -29.91 19.38
CA GLY A 104 -15.38 -29.04 20.36
C GLY A 104 -15.15 -29.70 21.73
N CYS A 105 -16.06 -30.58 22.15
CA CYS A 105 -16.05 -31.28 23.44
C CYS A 105 -16.40 -32.76 23.23
N ASN A 106 -15.62 -33.44 22.37
CA ASN A 106 -15.90 -34.78 21.89
C ASN A 106 -16.29 -35.75 23.01
N ALA A 107 -17.39 -36.48 22.78
CA ALA A 107 -17.68 -37.67 23.56
C ALA A 107 -16.63 -38.75 23.28
N SER A 108 -16.15 -39.38 24.34
CA SER A 108 -15.14 -40.43 24.33
C SER A 108 -15.42 -41.45 25.44
N SER A 109 -14.77 -42.61 25.36
CA SER A 109 -14.81 -43.61 26.43
C SER A 109 -13.99 -43.18 27.66
N ASP A 110 -12.96 -42.36 27.45
CA ASP A 110 -12.08 -41.84 28.48
C ASP A 110 -11.56 -40.42 28.16
N SER A 111 -10.91 -39.80 29.14
CA SER A 111 -10.39 -38.43 29.09
C SER A 111 -9.20 -38.23 28.16
N SER A 112 -8.56 -39.29 27.66
CA SER A 112 -7.47 -39.20 26.68
C SER A 112 -8.00 -39.02 25.25
N GLY A 113 -9.20 -39.55 24.96
CA GLY A 113 -9.83 -39.49 23.64
C GLY A 113 -10.85 -38.34 23.45
N GLY A 114 -11.23 -37.65 24.52
CA GLY A 114 -12.25 -36.60 24.44
C GLY A 114 -12.50 -35.86 25.76
N VAL A 115 -13.40 -34.88 25.71
CA VAL A 115 -13.71 -33.99 26.84
C VAL A 115 -14.87 -34.53 27.68
N CYS A 116 -15.81 -35.20 27.04
CA CYS A 116 -17.02 -35.71 27.68
C CYS A 116 -17.11 -37.23 27.57
N ASN A 117 -17.85 -37.85 28.48
CA ASN A 117 -18.29 -39.23 28.29
C ASN A 117 -19.55 -39.31 27.40
N HIS A 118 -20.05 -40.52 27.12
CA HIS A 118 -21.26 -40.74 26.31
C HIS A 118 -22.55 -40.09 26.87
N LYS A 119 -22.57 -39.72 28.16
CA LYS A 119 -23.71 -39.05 28.82
C LYS A 119 -23.64 -37.52 28.70
N GLY A 120 -22.56 -36.98 28.12
CA GLY A 120 -22.29 -35.55 28.06
C GLY A 120 -21.61 -35.00 29.32
N GLN A 121 -21.19 -35.83 30.28
CA GLN A 121 -20.50 -35.36 31.48
C GLN A 121 -19.03 -35.06 31.17
N VAL A 122 -18.51 -33.94 31.66
CA VAL A 122 -17.13 -33.52 31.41
C VAL A 122 -16.17 -34.27 32.34
N PHE A 123 -15.12 -34.88 31.77
CA PHE A 123 -14.10 -35.58 32.56
C PHE A 123 -13.32 -34.61 33.47
N ASP A 124 -12.91 -35.08 34.65
CA ASP A 124 -12.02 -34.32 35.53
C ASP A 124 -10.55 -34.55 35.10
N PRO A 125 -9.80 -33.50 34.72
CA PRO A 125 -8.41 -33.64 34.30
C PRO A 125 -7.47 -34.07 35.43
N LYS A 126 -7.87 -33.93 36.70
CA LYS A 126 -7.06 -34.33 37.86
C LYS A 126 -7.22 -35.82 38.19
N THR A 127 -8.36 -36.40 37.83
CA THR A 127 -8.70 -37.80 38.10
C THR A 127 -9.39 -38.39 36.86
N PRO A 128 -8.63 -38.98 35.92
CA PRO A 128 -9.11 -39.42 34.60
C PRO A 128 -10.32 -40.37 34.58
N ALA A 129 -10.63 -41.01 35.72
CA ALA A 129 -11.76 -41.92 35.91
C ALA A 129 -13.03 -41.23 36.46
N THR A 130 -12.98 -39.93 36.77
CA THR A 130 -14.11 -39.18 37.33
C THR A 130 -14.55 -38.06 36.40
N VAL A 131 -15.72 -37.51 36.70
CA VAL A 131 -16.34 -36.39 35.97
C VAL A 131 -16.58 -35.22 36.91
N HIS A 132 -16.63 -34.01 36.36
CA HIS A 132 -17.06 -32.83 37.11
C HIS A 132 -18.55 -32.92 37.45
N ALA A 133 -18.86 -32.96 38.75
CA ALA A 133 -20.24 -33.05 39.21
C ALA A 133 -21.08 -31.87 38.72
N GLY A 134 -22.21 -32.16 38.06
CA GLY A 134 -23.15 -31.15 37.57
C GLY A 134 -22.74 -30.43 36.29
N LEU A 135 -21.59 -30.76 35.67
CA LEU A 135 -21.14 -30.14 34.43
C LEU A 135 -21.37 -31.04 33.22
N TYR A 136 -22.23 -30.58 32.31
CA TYR A 136 -22.67 -31.31 31.13
C TYR A 136 -22.52 -30.50 29.85
N VAL A 137 -22.23 -31.20 28.75
CA VAL A 137 -22.27 -30.71 27.38
C VAL A 137 -23.38 -31.43 26.63
N CYS A 138 -24.35 -30.66 26.13
CA CYS A 138 -25.54 -31.18 25.47
C CYS A 138 -25.73 -30.60 24.06
N ASP A 139 -24.70 -30.00 23.46
CA ASP A 139 -24.77 -29.35 22.16
C ASP A 139 -23.97 -30.11 21.08
N ALA A 140 -23.83 -29.48 19.91
CA ALA A 140 -23.10 -30.02 18.77
C ALA A 140 -21.64 -30.38 19.08
N SER A 141 -21.02 -29.74 20.07
CA SER A 141 -19.61 -29.96 20.39
C SER A 141 -19.31 -31.38 20.87
N LEU A 142 -20.33 -32.11 21.34
CA LEU A 142 -20.24 -33.53 21.75
C LEU A 142 -19.95 -34.48 20.57
N ILE A 143 -20.36 -34.10 19.35
CA ILE A 143 -20.31 -34.94 18.16
C ILE A 143 -18.90 -34.87 17.54
N PRO A 144 -18.15 -35.98 17.46
CA PRO A 144 -16.71 -35.96 17.21
C PRO A 144 -16.28 -35.66 15.77
N CYS A 145 -17.21 -35.67 14.81
CA CYS A 145 -16.89 -35.48 13.39
C CYS A 145 -18.02 -34.79 12.63
N SER A 146 -17.72 -34.34 11.41
CA SER A 146 -18.76 -33.91 10.47
C SER A 146 -19.70 -35.07 10.15
N VAL A 147 -21.01 -34.84 10.30
CA VAL A 147 -22.05 -35.83 9.95
C VAL A 147 -22.38 -35.86 8.45
N GLY A 148 -21.77 -34.97 7.65
CA GLY A 148 -21.95 -34.91 6.19
C GLY A 148 -23.28 -34.35 5.70
N ILE A 149 -24.28 -34.21 6.59
CA ILE A 149 -25.63 -33.69 6.32
C ILE A 149 -25.99 -32.59 7.32
N ASN A 150 -27.23 -32.09 7.28
CA ASN A 150 -27.69 -31.12 8.27
C ASN A 150 -27.71 -31.77 9.68
N PRO A 151 -26.91 -31.29 10.63
CA PRO A 151 -26.76 -31.95 11.93
C PRO A 151 -27.89 -31.65 12.91
N SER A 152 -28.88 -30.80 12.57
CA SER A 152 -29.92 -30.34 13.50
C SER A 152 -30.61 -31.48 14.26
N LEU A 153 -31.08 -32.52 13.55
CA LEU A 153 -31.71 -33.69 14.18
C LEU A 153 -30.72 -34.54 14.98
N THR A 154 -29.46 -34.61 14.54
CA THR A 154 -28.41 -35.34 15.27
C THR A 154 -28.07 -34.65 16.59
N ILE A 155 -27.96 -33.31 16.57
CA ILE A 155 -27.74 -32.49 17.76
C ILE A 155 -28.91 -32.60 18.71
N ALA A 156 -30.16 -32.52 18.21
CA ALA A 156 -31.35 -32.71 19.03
C ALA A 156 -31.37 -34.09 19.71
N THR A 157 -31.02 -35.14 18.97
CA THR A 157 -30.92 -36.50 19.51
C THR A 157 -29.85 -36.62 20.59
N ALA A 158 -28.66 -36.04 20.37
CA ALA A 158 -27.56 -36.03 21.34
C ALA A 158 -27.94 -35.24 22.62
N ALA A 159 -28.58 -34.08 22.45
CA ALA A 159 -29.06 -33.26 23.56
C ALA A 159 -30.12 -34.00 24.39
N GLU A 160 -31.07 -34.68 23.73
CA GLU A 160 -32.09 -35.51 24.39
C GLU A 160 -31.48 -36.72 25.10
N HIS A 161 -30.42 -37.32 24.53
CA HIS A 161 -29.70 -38.39 25.19
C HIS A 161 -29.00 -37.92 26.47
N ALA A 162 -28.25 -36.81 26.40
CA ALA A 162 -27.57 -36.23 27.55
C ALA A 162 -28.55 -35.76 28.63
N SER A 163 -29.69 -35.17 28.24
CA SER A 163 -30.70 -34.68 29.18
C SER A 163 -31.36 -35.80 29.99
N ARG A 164 -31.55 -37.00 29.43
CA ARG A 164 -32.07 -38.17 30.18
C ARG A 164 -31.17 -38.51 31.36
N TYR A 165 -29.85 -38.54 31.15
CA TYR A 165 -28.89 -38.82 32.22
C TYR A 165 -28.74 -37.67 33.20
N LEU A 166 -28.76 -36.42 32.72
CA LEU A 166 -28.82 -35.25 33.59
C LEU A 166 -30.00 -35.34 34.57
N VAL A 167 -31.20 -35.67 34.07
CA VAL A 167 -32.40 -35.81 34.90
C VAL A 167 -32.24 -36.98 35.87
N GLN A 168 -31.73 -38.13 35.42
CA GLN A 168 -31.47 -39.27 36.29
C GLN A 168 -30.50 -38.92 37.43
N ASP A 169 -29.36 -38.31 37.12
CA ASP A 169 -28.36 -37.89 38.09
C ASP A 169 -28.94 -36.87 39.10
N ILE A 170 -29.78 -35.94 38.66
CA ILE A 170 -30.48 -34.99 39.54
C ILE A 170 -31.48 -35.71 40.46
N LEU A 171 -32.21 -36.69 39.96
CA LEU A 171 -33.15 -37.48 40.77
C LEU A 171 -32.41 -38.35 41.79
N GLU A 172 -31.31 -39.00 41.40
CA GLU A 172 -30.43 -39.75 42.30
C GLU A 172 -29.79 -38.83 43.36
N TYR A 173 -29.35 -37.63 42.97
CA TYR A 173 -28.81 -36.62 43.87
C TYR A 173 -29.88 -36.11 44.86
N LYS A 174 -31.11 -35.84 44.40
CA LYS A 174 -32.25 -35.50 45.27
C LYS A 174 -32.57 -36.62 46.25
N ASN A 175 -32.54 -37.88 45.81
CA ASN A 175 -32.75 -39.03 46.69
C ASN A 175 -31.63 -39.19 47.73
N LYS A 176 -30.39 -38.86 47.39
CA LYS A 176 -29.26 -38.81 48.34
C LYS A 176 -29.36 -37.63 49.32
N ILE A 177 -29.80 -36.46 48.88
CA ILE A 177 -30.01 -35.28 49.73
C ILE A 177 -31.21 -35.43 50.66
N SER A 178 -32.30 -36.05 50.21
CA SER A 178 -33.47 -36.36 51.06
C SER A 178 -33.12 -37.32 52.20
N ALA A 179 -31.96 -38.00 52.13
CA ALA A 179 -31.42 -38.82 53.21
C ALA A 179 -30.41 -38.06 54.12
N SER A 180 -30.01 -36.83 53.79
CA SER A 180 -28.85 -36.18 54.44
C SER A 180 -28.99 -34.68 54.76
N VAL A 181 -30.18 -34.09 54.75
CA VAL A 181 -30.34 -32.67 55.13
C VAL A 181 -31.43 -32.47 56.19
N ALA A 182 -31.02 -32.67 57.45
CA ALA A 182 -31.41 -31.77 58.52
C ALA A 182 -30.18 -30.89 58.86
N ALA A 183 -30.43 -29.61 59.07
CA ALA A 183 -29.57 -28.58 59.68
C ALA A 183 -28.74 -27.67 58.75
N VAL A 184 -29.19 -26.40 58.73
CA VAL A 184 -28.42 -25.15 58.95
C VAL A 184 -27.60 -24.61 57.77
N ASP A 185 -27.46 -23.30 57.56
CA ASP A 185 -28.24 -22.06 57.69
C ASP A 185 -27.39 -21.01 56.94
N GLN A 186 -28.01 -19.93 56.49
CA GLN A 186 -27.43 -18.87 55.67
C GLN A 186 -26.39 -18.03 56.43
N ASN A 187 -25.36 -17.53 55.74
CA ASN A 187 -24.95 -16.12 55.91
C ASN A 187 -24.07 -15.55 54.80
N GLN A 188 -24.35 -14.27 54.52
CA GLN A 188 -23.72 -13.36 53.56
C GLN A 188 -22.33 -12.89 54.01
N PHE A 189 -21.45 -12.52 53.06
CA PHE A 189 -20.51 -11.42 53.26
C PHE A 189 -20.25 -10.64 51.96
N SER A 190 -20.30 -9.32 52.10
CA SER A 190 -20.19 -8.29 51.08
C SER A 190 -18.74 -7.81 50.89
N VAL A 191 -18.44 -7.37 49.68
CA VAL A 191 -17.15 -6.86 49.20
C VAL A 191 -17.10 -5.34 49.41
N ALA A 192 -15.98 -4.82 49.95
CA ALA A 192 -15.64 -3.40 49.89
C ALA A 192 -14.17 -3.22 49.47
N GLY A 193 -13.95 -2.89 48.19
CA GLY A 193 -12.67 -2.41 47.68
C GLY A 193 -12.69 -0.89 47.55
N LYS A 194 -11.83 -0.19 48.30
CA LYS A 194 -11.67 1.27 48.26
C LYS A 194 -11.03 1.71 46.95
N ASN A 195 -11.65 2.66 46.26
CA ASN A 195 -11.01 3.46 45.22
C ASN A 195 -10.21 4.60 45.86
N LEU A 196 -8.96 4.77 45.42
CA LEU A 196 -8.12 5.94 45.63
C LEU A 196 -7.89 6.56 44.25
N GLU A 197 -8.63 7.61 43.92
CA GLU A 197 -8.28 8.54 42.85
C GLU A 197 -8.23 9.94 43.45
N ASN A 198 -7.02 10.48 43.57
CA ASN A 198 -6.77 11.90 43.65
C ASN A 198 -5.53 12.15 42.80
N ASP A 199 -5.70 12.73 41.62
CA ASP A 199 -4.74 13.70 41.11
C ASP A 199 -5.45 14.64 40.13
N ASN A 200 -5.48 15.91 40.55
CA ASN A 200 -6.19 16.98 39.90
C ASN A 200 -5.22 17.65 38.90
N GLU A 201 -4.94 16.97 37.80
CA GLU A 201 -4.21 17.57 36.67
C GLU A 201 -4.99 17.45 35.37
N SER A 202 -4.98 18.54 34.59
CA SER A 202 -5.66 18.67 33.30
C SER A 202 -5.01 17.87 32.15
N THR A 203 -4.46 16.69 32.45
CA THR A 203 -3.71 15.85 31.50
C THR A 203 -4.59 14.93 30.68
N VAL A 204 -4.34 14.85 29.36
CA VAL A 204 -5.04 13.93 28.45
C VAL A 204 -4.20 12.68 28.25
N LEU A 205 -4.80 11.51 28.50
CA LEU A 205 -4.18 10.21 28.31
C LEU A 205 -4.73 9.52 27.06
N ILE A 206 -3.81 9.09 26.19
CA ILE A 206 -4.12 8.45 24.91
C ILE A 206 -3.44 7.08 24.86
N LYS A 207 -4.16 6.04 24.42
CA LYS A 207 -3.59 4.71 24.18
C LYS A 207 -3.68 4.39 22.70
N GLU A 208 -2.57 3.98 22.11
CA GLU A 208 -2.49 3.68 20.69
C GLU A 208 -1.74 2.37 20.45
N THR A 209 -2.25 1.56 19.52
CA THR A 209 -1.58 0.34 19.07
C THR A 209 -1.35 0.43 17.57
N MET A 210 -0.09 0.29 17.16
CA MET A 210 0.34 0.31 15.76
C MET A 210 0.88 -1.07 15.40
N ARG A 211 0.58 -1.57 14.20
CA ARG A 211 1.00 -2.90 13.73
C ARG A 211 1.53 -2.83 12.30
N GLY A 212 2.60 -3.54 11.99
CA GLY A 212 3.13 -3.59 10.63
C GLY A 212 4.42 -4.37 10.54
N TYR A 213 5.30 -3.99 9.63
CA TYR A 213 6.54 -4.71 9.35
C TYR A 213 7.75 -3.79 9.35
N VAL A 214 8.85 -4.23 9.96
CA VAL A 214 10.13 -3.52 10.05
C VAL A 214 11.23 -4.49 9.65
N GLY A 215 12.02 -4.13 8.63
CA GLY A 215 12.99 -5.05 8.02
C GLY A 215 12.36 -6.33 7.47
N GLY A 216 11.09 -6.27 7.04
CA GLY A 216 10.30 -7.44 6.62
C GLY A 216 9.74 -8.28 7.79
N MET A 217 9.99 -7.89 9.04
CA MET A 217 9.61 -8.65 10.24
C MET A 217 8.39 -8.03 10.93
N PRO A 218 7.45 -8.83 11.46
CA PRO A 218 6.26 -8.29 12.12
C PRO A 218 6.64 -7.49 13.37
N CYS A 219 6.09 -6.29 13.47
CA CYS A 219 6.34 -5.34 14.55
C CYS A 219 5.00 -4.82 15.09
N THR A 220 4.87 -4.77 16.42
CA THR A 220 3.73 -4.14 17.10
C THR A 220 4.21 -3.15 18.14
N VAL A 221 3.66 -1.94 18.11
CA VAL A 221 4.00 -0.86 19.04
C VAL A 221 2.76 -0.53 19.87
N HIS A 222 2.88 -0.55 21.19
CA HIS A 222 1.84 -0.18 22.14
C HIS A 222 2.29 1.07 22.90
N LEU A 223 1.65 2.21 22.62
CA LEU A 223 1.95 3.49 23.26
C LEU A 223 0.87 3.89 24.26
N LYS A 224 1.33 4.46 25.37
CA LYS A 224 0.52 5.22 26.32
C LYS A 224 1.10 6.62 26.39
N MET A 225 0.34 7.60 25.92
CA MET A 225 0.81 8.97 25.71
C MET A 225 0.13 9.90 26.70
N LYS A 226 0.93 10.75 27.35
CA LYS A 226 0.48 11.82 28.25
C LYS A 226 0.68 13.15 27.53
N MET A 227 -0.42 13.79 27.14
CA MET A 227 -0.40 15.05 26.40
C MET A 227 -0.38 16.23 27.38
N GLN A 228 0.83 16.67 27.77
CA GLN A 228 1.18 18.04 28.23
C GLN A 228 2.66 18.08 28.67
N SER A 229 3.33 19.23 28.54
CA SER A 229 4.64 19.51 29.12
C SER A 229 4.53 20.64 30.16
N GLU A 230 5.06 20.41 31.35
CA GLU A 230 5.10 21.31 32.51
C GLU A 230 6.11 22.48 32.38
N ASN A 231 6.80 22.66 31.25
CA ASN A 231 7.81 23.72 31.13
C ASN A 231 7.34 24.87 30.23
N LEU A 232 6.58 25.79 30.82
CA LEU A 232 6.32 27.13 30.26
C LEU A 232 6.64 28.21 31.30
N LYS A 233 7.87 28.18 31.83
CA LYS A 233 8.52 29.39 32.35
C LYS A 233 9.32 29.97 31.19
N SER A 234 8.99 31.20 30.79
CA SER A 234 9.49 31.95 29.63
C SER A 234 9.07 31.45 28.24
N CYS A 235 7.87 31.81 27.80
CA CYS A 235 7.70 32.16 26.38
C CYS A 235 6.54 33.16 26.25
N ASP A 236 6.85 34.32 25.67
CA ASP A 236 5.97 35.48 25.57
C ASP A 236 4.62 35.15 24.96
N LYS A 237 3.54 35.54 25.65
CA LYS A 237 2.15 35.49 25.17
C LYS A 237 1.86 36.38 23.94
N ARG A 238 2.89 36.93 23.29
CA ARG A 238 2.78 37.84 22.13
C ARG A 238 3.10 37.20 20.77
N SER A 239 3.54 35.95 20.68
CA SER A 239 3.87 35.31 19.38
C SER A 239 2.76 34.43 18.76
N TRP A 240 1.56 34.37 19.35
CA TRP A 240 0.48 33.45 18.95
C TRP A 240 -0.19 33.71 17.58
N PHE A 241 0.47 34.45 16.69
CA PHE A 241 0.05 34.66 15.30
C PHE A 241 0.90 33.91 14.27
N VAL A 242 1.94 33.16 14.66
CA VAL A 242 2.84 32.51 13.69
C VAL A 242 2.96 31.00 13.92
N GLY A 243 2.21 30.22 13.13
CA GLY A 243 2.63 28.91 12.59
C GLY A 243 2.83 27.69 13.50
N GLU A 244 3.11 27.82 14.79
CA GLU A 244 3.50 26.69 15.65
C GLU A 244 2.30 25.89 16.21
N PRO A 245 2.39 24.55 16.31
CA PRO A 245 1.33 23.73 16.86
C PRO A 245 1.14 23.98 18.36
N HIS A 246 -0.11 23.95 18.81
CA HIS A 246 -0.47 24.22 20.21
C HIS A 246 0.21 23.20 21.15
N PRO A 247 0.78 23.62 22.30
CA PRO A 247 1.51 22.73 23.23
C PRO A 247 0.74 21.48 23.69
N LEU A 248 -0.60 21.56 23.76
CA LEU A 248 -1.50 20.42 24.05
C LEU A 248 -1.46 19.29 22.98
N LEU A 249 -0.86 19.51 21.82
CA LEU A 249 -0.67 18.52 20.77
C LEU A 249 0.74 17.89 20.81
N ARG A 250 1.53 18.23 21.83
CA ARG A 250 2.82 17.62 22.16
C ARG A 250 2.72 16.87 23.49
N GLY A 251 3.46 15.78 23.62
CA GLY A 251 3.39 14.95 24.82
C GLY A 251 4.57 14.01 24.98
N LYS A 252 4.59 13.33 26.13
CA LYS A 252 5.50 12.22 26.38
C LYS A 252 4.81 10.88 26.10
N ALA A 253 5.56 9.95 25.52
CA ALA A 253 5.10 8.61 25.18
C ALA A 253 5.84 7.58 26.03
N GLY A 254 5.09 6.69 26.66
CA GLY A 254 5.60 5.45 27.26
C GLY A 254 4.99 4.23 26.57
N GLY A 255 5.35 3.04 27.02
CA GLY A 255 4.79 1.79 26.50
C GLY A 255 5.87 0.79 26.12
N TYR A 256 5.60 -0.03 25.11
CA TYR A 256 6.54 -1.05 24.66
C TYR A 256 6.36 -1.40 23.18
N VAL A 257 7.43 -1.93 22.61
CA VAL A 257 7.53 -2.43 21.24
C VAL A 257 7.79 -3.92 21.29
N VAL A 258 7.07 -4.66 20.45
CA VAL A 258 7.25 -6.11 20.24
C VAL A 258 7.84 -6.31 18.85
N LEU A 259 9.12 -6.68 18.80
CA LEU A 259 9.86 -6.99 17.58
C LEU A 259 10.68 -8.27 17.80
N ARG A 260 9.97 -9.40 17.90
CA ARG A 260 10.49 -10.71 18.34
C ARG A 260 11.66 -11.25 17.52
N ALA A 261 11.85 -10.73 16.31
CA ALA A 261 12.92 -11.15 15.42
C ALA A 261 14.28 -10.53 15.76
N ILE A 262 14.32 -9.43 16.52
CA ILE A 262 15.56 -8.82 17.03
C ILE A 262 15.74 -9.19 18.49
N GLU A 263 14.72 -8.93 19.31
CA GLU A 263 14.76 -9.15 20.74
C GLU A 263 13.57 -10.02 21.12
N LYS A 264 13.82 -11.12 21.86
CA LYS A 264 12.75 -12.06 22.24
C LYS A 264 11.77 -11.41 23.23
N ASP A 265 12.31 -10.54 24.07
CA ASP A 265 11.60 -9.78 25.09
C ASP A 265 11.03 -8.46 24.56
N ARG A 266 10.18 -7.81 25.36
CA ARG A 266 9.58 -6.52 25.01
C ARG A 266 10.62 -5.41 25.13
N LEU A 267 10.66 -4.53 24.13
CA LEU A 267 11.45 -3.30 24.17
C LEU A 267 10.61 -2.20 24.83
N HIS A 268 10.97 -1.80 26.03
CA HIS A 268 10.22 -0.79 26.80
C HIS A 268 10.69 0.62 26.45
N VAL A 269 9.74 1.56 26.36
CA VAL A 269 10.06 2.98 26.13
C VAL A 269 10.60 3.58 27.43
N ILE A 270 11.86 4.02 27.41
CA ILE A 270 12.52 4.73 28.52
C ILE A 270 12.19 6.23 28.45
N ASP A 271 12.37 6.83 27.28
CA ASP A 271 12.04 8.22 27.01
C ASP A 271 11.36 8.31 25.66
N GLY A 272 10.20 8.95 25.60
CA GLY A 272 9.42 9.06 24.39
C GLY A 272 8.85 10.46 24.24
N GLU A 273 9.08 11.08 23.10
CA GLU A 273 8.54 12.39 22.74
C GLU A 273 7.60 12.26 21.55
N MET A 274 6.54 13.05 21.55
CA MET A 274 5.53 13.05 20.50
C MET A 274 5.11 14.47 20.14
N ASP A 275 4.99 14.75 18.85
CA ASP A 275 4.34 15.94 18.30
C ASP A 275 3.34 15.51 17.21
N LEU A 276 2.05 15.77 17.44
CA LEU A 276 0.96 15.39 16.54
C LEU A 276 0.82 16.29 15.31
N CYS A 277 1.48 17.45 15.29
CA CYS A 277 1.20 18.52 14.35
C CYS A 277 2.48 19.22 13.84
N VAL A 278 3.52 18.42 13.56
CA VAL A 278 4.72 18.89 12.88
C VAL A 278 4.36 19.33 11.46
N VAL A 279 5.00 20.40 11.00
CA VAL A 279 4.77 20.99 9.67
C VAL A 279 6.10 21.04 8.93
N ASP A 280 6.11 20.58 7.69
CA ASP A 280 7.24 20.70 6.78
C ASP A 280 7.04 21.95 5.88
N GLY A 281 8.07 22.79 5.77
CA GLY A 281 8.05 24.00 4.93
C GLY A 281 7.83 23.73 3.44
N ARG A 282 8.20 22.55 2.92
CA ARG A 282 7.93 22.12 1.54
C ARG A 282 6.45 21.74 1.33
N THR A 283 5.77 21.31 2.39
CA THR A 283 4.35 20.89 2.35
C THR A 283 3.53 21.51 3.49
N PRO A 284 3.34 22.84 3.52
CA PRO A 284 2.77 23.57 4.66
C PRO A 284 1.27 23.31 4.89
N TYR A 285 0.65 22.55 3.99
CA TYR A 285 -0.74 22.08 4.07
C TYR A 285 -0.84 20.60 4.49
N THR A 286 0.26 20.01 4.98
CA THR A 286 0.31 18.61 5.42
C THR A 286 0.71 18.56 6.89
N GLN A 287 0.04 17.71 7.66
CA GLN A 287 0.34 17.50 9.08
C GLN A 287 1.06 16.18 9.29
N TYR A 288 2.15 16.26 10.04
CA TYR A 288 3.01 15.15 10.40
C TYR A 288 2.90 14.86 11.89
N MET A 289 2.84 13.58 12.22
CA MET A 289 2.89 13.05 13.58
C MET A 289 4.27 12.43 13.78
N HIS A 290 5.10 13.04 14.62
CA HIS A 290 6.45 12.54 14.91
C HIS A 290 6.49 11.94 16.31
N TYR A 291 7.11 10.77 16.40
CA TYR A 291 7.40 10.06 17.64
C TYR A 291 8.90 9.78 17.68
N ARG A 292 9.53 10.11 18.80
CA ARG A 292 10.93 9.78 19.07
C ARG A 292 10.97 8.94 20.33
N LEU A 293 11.27 7.67 20.21
CA LEU A 293 11.25 6.71 21.31
C LEU A 293 12.65 6.15 21.53
N LEU A 294 13.16 6.28 22.75
CA LEU A 294 14.32 5.55 23.24
C LEU A 294 13.83 4.26 23.91
N LEU A 295 14.29 3.12 23.40
CA LEU A 295 13.85 1.81 23.80
C LEU A 295 14.98 1.06 24.52
N ALA A 296 14.62 0.23 25.50
CA ALA A 296 15.54 -0.76 26.06
C ALA A 296 14.86 -2.11 26.31
N ALA A 297 15.62 -3.17 26.13
CA ALA A 297 15.25 -4.52 26.54
C ALA A 297 15.64 -4.78 27.99
N ALA A 298 15.01 -5.80 28.59
CA ALA A 298 15.45 -6.34 29.89
C ALA A 298 16.88 -6.93 29.84
N SER A 299 17.35 -7.32 28.65
CA SER A 299 18.70 -7.82 28.39
C SER A 299 19.79 -6.73 28.42
N GLY A 300 19.42 -5.45 28.51
CA GLY A 300 20.35 -4.31 28.51
C GLY A 300 20.68 -3.76 27.11
N SER A 301 20.11 -4.32 26.04
CA SER A 301 20.18 -3.72 24.69
C SER A 301 19.38 -2.42 24.64
N SER A 302 19.94 -1.39 23.99
CA SER A 302 19.31 -0.08 23.84
C SER A 302 19.19 0.29 22.36
N SER A 303 18.03 0.79 21.97
CA SER A 303 17.74 1.13 20.57
C SER A 303 17.01 2.45 20.48
N HIS A 304 17.38 3.26 19.49
CA HIS A 304 16.67 4.48 19.14
C HIS A 304 15.65 4.18 18.05
N CYS A 305 14.38 4.47 18.31
CA CYS A 305 13.29 4.29 17.36
C CYS A 305 12.70 5.65 17.03
N THR A 306 12.78 6.06 15.77
CA THR A 306 12.06 7.23 15.26
C THR A 306 10.90 6.76 14.43
N LEU A 307 9.69 7.19 14.79
CA LEU A 307 8.49 6.99 13.99
C LEU A 307 8.05 8.34 13.42
N GLY A 308 7.99 8.42 12.10
CA GLY A 308 7.44 9.55 11.35
C GLY A 308 6.17 9.12 10.65
N GLY A 309 5.02 9.53 11.18
CA GLY A 309 3.72 9.33 10.59
C GLY A 309 3.22 10.57 9.89
N ARG A 310 2.44 10.40 8.83
CA ARG A 310 1.51 11.43 8.37
C ARG A 310 0.16 11.08 8.97
N GLN A 311 -0.78 12.02 9.08
CA GLN A 311 -2.11 11.74 9.66
C GLN A 311 -2.91 10.60 9.00
N GLN A 312 -2.45 10.07 7.87
CA GLN A 312 -2.95 8.83 7.28
C GLN A 312 -2.20 7.66 7.89
N HIS A 313 -2.94 6.74 8.51
CA HIS A 313 -2.58 5.54 9.29
C HIS A 313 -1.23 4.83 9.06
N CYS A 314 -0.49 5.04 7.96
CA CYS A 314 0.87 4.57 7.75
C CYS A 314 1.90 5.47 8.44
N ILE A 315 2.62 4.89 9.38
CA ILE A 315 3.71 5.50 10.13
C ILE A 315 5.00 4.83 9.67
N TYR A 316 5.90 5.60 9.09
CA TYR A 316 7.23 5.12 8.71
C TYR A 316 8.09 5.04 9.95
N VAL A 317 8.80 3.92 10.10
CA VAL A 317 9.61 3.67 11.29
C VAL A 317 11.04 3.40 10.88
N THR A 318 11.95 4.00 11.62
CA THR A 318 13.39 3.73 11.55
C THR A 318 13.87 3.33 12.94
N PHE A 319 14.40 2.12 13.05
CA PHE A 319 15.12 1.63 14.21
C PHE A 319 16.62 1.77 13.94
N ASN A 320 17.31 2.48 14.82
CA ASN A 320 18.75 2.56 14.85
C ASN A 320 19.22 2.01 16.20
N GLU A 321 20.05 0.98 16.18
CA GLU A 321 20.69 0.50 17.41
C GLU A 321 21.69 1.54 17.93
N VAL A 322 21.70 1.78 19.25
CA VAL A 322 22.65 2.71 19.87
C VAL A 322 23.86 1.90 20.29
N ALA A 323 24.99 2.10 19.62
CA ALA A 323 26.23 1.40 19.93
C ALA A 323 26.65 1.66 21.38
N GLN A 324 26.95 0.59 22.12
CA GLN A 324 27.65 0.71 23.40
C GLN A 324 29.06 1.25 23.12
N SER A 325 29.47 2.26 23.88
CA SER A 325 30.76 2.94 23.73
C SER A 325 31.90 1.91 23.71
N GLY A 326 32.52 1.70 22.54
CA GLY A 326 33.72 0.87 22.38
C GLY A 326 33.65 -0.28 21.37
N SER A 327 32.51 -0.56 20.72
CA SER A 327 32.41 -1.61 19.68
C SER A 327 32.27 -1.02 18.27
N THR A 328 33.07 -1.52 17.32
CA THR A 328 32.98 -1.26 15.88
C THR A 328 31.93 -2.14 15.20
N ASP A 329 30.81 -2.42 15.88
CA ASP A 329 29.74 -3.20 15.26
C ASP A 329 28.89 -2.31 14.35
N THR A 330 28.54 -2.87 13.20
CA THR A 330 27.82 -2.20 12.13
C THR A 330 26.42 -1.82 12.65
N MET A 331 26.10 -0.52 12.65
CA MET A 331 24.78 -0.04 13.10
C MET A 331 23.66 -0.75 12.32
N LEU A 332 22.87 -1.56 13.01
CA LEU A 332 21.66 -2.15 12.46
C LEU A 332 20.60 -1.04 12.27
N ASN A 333 20.39 -0.65 11.02
CA ASN A 333 19.37 0.33 10.61
C ASN A 333 18.22 -0.40 9.93
N LEU A 334 17.12 -0.60 10.66
CA LEU A 334 15.95 -1.30 10.16
C LEU A 334 14.82 -0.31 9.90
N LYS A 335 14.26 -0.37 8.70
CA LYS A 335 13.16 0.51 8.27
C LYS A 335 11.89 -0.30 8.02
N GLY A 336 10.75 0.35 8.22
CA GLY A 336 9.46 -0.31 8.10
C GLY A 336 8.27 0.62 8.02
N GLU A 337 7.11 0.00 7.85
CA GLU A 337 5.81 0.66 7.92
C GLU A 337 4.99 0.03 9.03
N LEU A 338 4.48 0.87 9.94
CA LEU A 338 3.46 0.52 10.90
C LEU A 338 2.14 1.17 10.51
N ARG A 339 1.02 0.52 10.85
CA ARG A 339 -0.31 1.02 10.59
C ARG A 339 -1.16 1.07 11.85
N VAL A 340 -1.89 2.17 12.01
CA VAL A 340 -2.96 2.29 12.98
C VAL A 340 -4.26 1.87 12.30
N SER A 341 -4.87 0.77 12.73
CA SER A 341 -6.14 0.35 12.14
C SER A 341 -7.27 1.32 12.52
N PHE A 342 -8.30 1.43 11.67
CA PHE A 342 -9.47 2.28 11.96
C PHE A 342 -10.15 1.91 13.28
N THR A 343 -10.22 0.62 13.60
CA THR A 343 -10.76 0.14 14.88
C THR A 343 -9.92 0.58 16.07
N GLU A 344 -8.59 0.55 15.96
CA GLU A 344 -7.70 1.06 17.02
C GLU A 344 -7.79 2.58 17.15
N LEU A 345 -7.92 3.31 16.03
CA LEU A 345 -8.14 4.76 16.06
C LEU A 345 -9.47 5.12 16.74
N LEU A 346 -10.55 4.39 16.47
CA LEU A 346 -11.84 4.59 17.12
C LEU A 346 -11.77 4.28 18.63
N LYS A 347 -11.10 3.18 19.01
CA LYS A 347 -10.82 2.86 20.43
C LYS A 347 -10.01 3.96 21.09
N CYS A 348 -9.04 4.54 20.39
CA CYS A 348 -8.21 5.64 20.86
C CYS A 348 -9.10 6.85 21.24
N PHE A 349 -10.02 7.25 20.36
CA PHE A 349 -10.98 8.33 20.65
C PHE A 349 -11.94 8.00 21.80
N ILE A 350 -12.49 6.79 21.85
CA ILE A 350 -13.42 6.38 22.92
C ILE A 350 -12.70 6.28 24.28
N SER A 351 -11.41 5.93 24.28
CA SER A 351 -10.61 5.71 25.49
C SER A 351 -9.90 6.95 26.01
N LEU A 352 -10.12 8.13 25.42
CA LEU A 352 -9.59 9.42 25.88
C LEU A 352 -10.02 9.70 27.33
N LYS A 353 -9.06 9.79 28.24
CA LYS A 353 -9.27 10.13 29.66
C LYS A 353 -8.65 11.48 30.02
N GLY A 354 -9.22 12.13 31.03
CA GLY A 354 -8.67 13.34 31.65
C GLY A 354 -9.51 14.62 31.44
N ASN A 355 -9.33 15.59 32.33
CA ASN A 355 -10.12 16.82 32.38
C ASN A 355 -9.88 17.75 31.16
N GLY A 356 -8.76 17.62 30.46
CA GLY A 356 -8.42 18.40 29.26
C GLY A 356 -8.99 17.88 27.94
N ARG A 357 -9.74 16.75 27.94
CA ARG A 357 -10.13 16.03 26.70
C ARG A 357 -10.92 16.88 25.70
N GLY A 358 -11.87 17.70 26.16
CA GLY A 358 -12.70 18.54 25.28
C GLY A 358 -11.87 19.60 24.55
N ARG A 359 -10.95 20.27 25.26
CA ARG A 359 -10.05 21.26 24.70
C ARG A 359 -9.05 20.63 23.71
N PHE A 360 -8.52 19.45 24.03
CA PHE A 360 -7.67 18.68 23.14
C PHE A 360 -8.38 18.34 21.82
N ILE A 361 -9.60 17.78 21.91
CA ILE A 361 -10.42 17.43 20.74
C ILE A 361 -10.73 18.69 19.91
N HIS A 362 -11.12 19.79 20.56
CA HIS A 362 -11.40 21.05 19.86
C HIS A 362 -10.18 21.56 19.08
N LEU A 363 -8.99 21.57 19.69
CA LEU A 363 -7.75 22.00 19.02
C LEU A 363 -7.36 21.07 17.88
N LEU A 364 -7.55 19.76 18.05
CA LEU A 364 -7.30 18.79 17.00
C LEU A 364 -8.26 19.00 15.81
N ILE A 365 -9.56 19.21 16.07
CA ILE A 365 -10.57 19.52 15.03
C ILE A 365 -10.23 20.83 14.33
N GLN A 366 -9.93 21.90 15.06
CA GLN A 366 -9.55 23.20 14.49
C GLN A 366 -8.34 23.04 13.56
N THR A 367 -7.40 22.17 13.96
CA THR A 367 -6.22 21.81 13.19
C THR A 367 -6.56 21.06 11.90
N PHE A 368 -7.47 20.09 11.94
CA PHE A 368 -8.00 19.41 10.76
C PHE A 368 -8.74 20.34 9.81
N ILE A 369 -9.67 21.15 10.32
CA ILE A 369 -10.48 22.09 9.53
C ILE A 369 -9.57 23.09 8.83
N ARG A 370 -8.60 23.68 9.55
CA ARG A 370 -7.65 24.64 8.99
C ARG A 370 -6.88 24.05 7.80
N THR A 371 -6.39 22.83 7.94
CA THR A 371 -5.49 22.23 6.96
C THR A 371 -6.23 21.61 5.77
N TYR A 372 -7.29 20.83 6.00
CA TYR A 372 -7.93 20.06 4.94
C TYR A 372 -9.15 20.75 4.32
N ILE A 373 -9.88 21.55 5.11
CA ILE A 373 -11.08 22.24 4.63
C ILE A 373 -10.72 23.64 4.16
N LEU A 374 -10.15 24.46 5.05
CA LEU A 374 -9.82 25.86 4.75
C LEU A 374 -8.54 26.01 3.92
N GLN A 375 -7.69 24.97 3.88
CA GLN A 375 -6.40 24.99 3.18
C GLN A 375 -5.58 26.25 3.52
N ILE A 376 -5.48 26.56 4.82
CA ILE A 376 -4.66 27.67 5.32
C ILE A 376 -3.30 27.09 5.76
N PRO A 377 -2.17 27.56 5.21
CA PRO A 377 -0.87 26.99 5.51
C PRO A 377 -0.49 27.21 6.98
N ARG A 378 0.35 26.33 7.52
CA ARG A 378 1.06 26.53 8.79
C ARG A 378 2.53 26.84 8.49
N GLY A 379 3.12 27.74 9.28
CA GLY A 379 4.48 28.24 9.05
C GLY A 379 4.55 29.45 8.11
N THR A 380 5.60 30.24 8.27
CA THR A 380 5.95 31.34 7.37
C THR A 380 6.35 30.78 6.01
N ARG A 381 6.01 31.52 4.94
CA ARG A 381 6.71 31.39 3.65
C ARG A 381 8.18 31.65 3.96
N GLU A 382 8.99 30.61 4.10
CA GLU A 382 10.38 30.79 3.72
C GLU A 382 10.32 31.11 2.24
N ASN A 383 10.55 32.38 1.92
CA ASN A 383 10.90 32.75 0.57
C ASN A 383 12.18 31.95 0.31
N PHE A 384 12.03 30.77 -0.29
CA PHE A 384 13.16 30.01 -0.78
C PHE A 384 13.84 30.92 -1.79
N ILE A 385 14.86 31.63 -1.31
CA ILE A 385 15.80 32.32 -2.16
C ILE A 385 16.39 31.19 -2.99
N VAL A 386 16.09 31.21 -4.29
CA VAL A 386 16.72 30.35 -5.28
C VAL A 386 18.21 30.65 -5.17
N THR A 387 18.88 29.92 -4.30
CA THR A 387 20.29 30.08 -4.00
C THR A 387 21.00 29.17 -4.97
N ASP A 388 21.73 29.82 -5.87
CA ASP A 388 22.58 29.30 -6.93
C ASP A 388 21.94 28.26 -7.85
N SER A 389 21.43 28.74 -8.99
CA SER A 389 21.29 27.92 -10.18
C SER A 389 22.63 27.24 -10.45
N CYS A 390 22.69 25.92 -10.36
CA CYS A 390 23.87 25.15 -10.71
C CYS A 390 24.15 25.36 -12.20
N ASP A 391 25.17 26.16 -12.51
CA ASP A 391 25.52 26.56 -13.88
C ASP A 391 26.41 25.52 -14.57
N LYS A 392 26.11 24.22 -14.37
CA LYS A 392 26.70 23.15 -15.18
C LYS A 392 25.93 23.07 -16.50
N SER A 393 26.44 23.74 -17.53
CA SER A 393 25.88 23.67 -18.87
C SER A 393 25.89 22.23 -19.40
N TYR A 394 24.83 21.83 -20.09
CA TYR A 394 24.85 20.57 -20.85
C TYR A 394 25.76 20.73 -22.07
N PRO A 395 26.36 19.64 -22.56
CA PRO A 395 26.95 19.65 -23.89
C PRO A 395 25.89 20.00 -24.94
N SER A 396 26.34 20.45 -26.10
CA SER A 396 25.43 20.79 -27.21
C SER A 396 24.55 19.58 -27.55
N SER A 397 23.24 19.83 -27.67
CA SER A 397 22.27 18.82 -28.13
C SER A 397 21.67 19.22 -29.45
N THR A 398 21.37 18.22 -30.27
CA THR A 398 20.53 18.34 -31.46
C THR A 398 19.11 17.91 -31.14
N ILE A 399 18.14 18.45 -31.87
CA ILE A 399 16.74 18.02 -31.79
C ILE A 399 16.34 17.58 -33.19
N ASP A 400 15.97 16.32 -33.31
CA ASP A 400 15.54 15.72 -34.57
C ASP A 400 14.01 15.58 -34.58
N ASP A 401 13.37 16.11 -35.61
CA ASP A 401 11.96 15.85 -35.90
C ASP A 401 11.85 14.49 -36.62
N ILE A 402 11.12 13.55 -36.02
CA ILE A 402 10.97 12.18 -36.52
C ILE A 402 9.52 11.97 -36.94
N ARG A 403 9.30 11.57 -38.20
CA ARG A 403 7.98 11.24 -38.71
C ARG A 403 7.65 9.78 -38.40
N THR A 404 6.58 9.57 -37.64
CA THR A 404 6.05 8.25 -37.29
C THR A 404 5.27 7.63 -38.46
N ALA A 405 5.05 6.31 -38.43
CA ALA A 405 4.37 5.59 -39.49
C ALA A 405 2.89 6.01 -39.67
N ASP A 406 2.22 6.47 -38.61
CA ASP A 406 0.88 7.04 -38.67
C ASP A 406 0.87 8.54 -39.03
N GLY A 407 2.04 9.10 -39.37
CA GLY A 407 2.20 10.44 -39.90
C GLY A 407 2.36 11.55 -38.86
N TYR A 408 2.36 11.22 -37.56
CA TYR A 408 2.60 12.20 -36.50
C TYR A 408 4.10 12.56 -36.41
N ILE A 409 4.42 13.81 -36.06
CA ILE A 409 5.80 14.26 -35.89
C ILE A 409 6.13 14.28 -34.40
N ILE A 410 7.07 13.45 -34.00
CA ILE A 410 7.65 13.44 -32.65
C ILE A 410 9.05 14.05 -32.68
N ARG A 411 9.61 14.34 -31.51
CA ARG A 411 10.96 14.89 -31.40
C ARG A 411 11.85 13.96 -30.60
N SER A 412 13.13 13.94 -30.92
CA SER A 412 14.14 13.36 -30.05
C SER A 412 15.23 14.38 -29.80
N ARG A 413 15.56 14.61 -28.53
CA ARG A 413 16.74 15.38 -28.17
C ARG A 413 17.91 14.42 -28.05
N HIS A 414 19.03 14.79 -28.64
CA HIS A 414 20.20 13.94 -28.74
C HIS A 414 21.43 14.69 -28.26
N TRP A 415 22.20 14.08 -27.35
CA TRP A 415 23.51 14.56 -26.93
C TRP A 415 24.58 13.62 -27.43
N LYS A 416 25.49 14.15 -28.26
CA LYS A 416 26.68 13.44 -28.72
C LYS A 416 27.75 13.48 -27.63
N ASN A 417 28.52 12.41 -27.53
CA ASN A 417 29.70 12.39 -26.69
C ASN A 417 30.74 13.38 -27.28
N ALA A 418 31.11 14.41 -26.52
CA ALA A 418 32.22 15.30 -26.84
C ALA A 418 33.53 14.57 -26.54
N ARG A 419 33.95 13.65 -27.44
CA ARG A 419 35.22 12.94 -27.28
C ARG A 419 36.38 13.93 -27.32
N ASN A 420 37.24 13.87 -26.30
CA ASN A 420 38.54 14.52 -26.31
C ASN A 420 39.40 13.86 -27.41
N PRO A 421 39.83 14.56 -28.48
CA PRO A 421 40.47 13.95 -29.65
C PRO A 421 41.79 13.21 -29.35
N LEU A 422 42.38 13.40 -28.16
CA LEU A 422 43.66 12.81 -27.76
C LEU A 422 43.57 11.35 -27.25
N LEU A 423 42.36 10.80 -27.04
CA LEU A 423 42.11 9.42 -26.57
C LEU A 423 41.73 8.45 -27.71
N LEU A 424 42.16 8.75 -28.95
CA LEU A 424 41.88 7.96 -30.15
C LEU A 424 42.51 6.54 -30.17
N SER A 425 43.25 6.13 -29.14
CA SER A 425 43.86 4.81 -29.09
C SER A 425 43.02 3.82 -28.26
N ARG A 426 42.26 2.96 -28.95
CA ARG A 426 41.75 1.63 -28.51
C ARG A 426 40.50 1.51 -27.62
N GLU A 427 39.69 2.54 -27.36
CA GLU A 427 38.46 2.34 -26.55
C GLU A 427 37.22 1.93 -27.37
N LYS A 428 36.50 0.92 -26.85
CA LYS A 428 35.27 0.30 -27.39
C LYS A 428 34.15 1.34 -27.57
N VAL A 429 33.47 1.33 -28.71
CA VAL A 429 32.26 2.15 -28.94
C VAL A 429 31.12 1.56 -28.10
N LEU A 430 30.61 2.33 -27.14
CA LEU A 430 29.48 1.95 -26.29
C LEU A 430 28.15 2.09 -27.04
N ASN A 431 27.16 1.26 -26.69
CA ASN A 431 25.85 1.36 -27.30
C ASN A 431 25.12 2.66 -26.89
N PRO A 432 24.34 3.28 -27.80
CA PRO A 432 23.53 4.45 -27.48
C PRO A 432 22.41 4.09 -26.50
N ILE A 433 21.94 5.11 -25.76
CA ILE A 433 20.89 4.98 -24.75
C ILE A 433 19.66 5.77 -25.17
N LEU A 434 18.50 5.12 -25.19
CA LEU A 434 17.20 5.73 -25.37
C LEU A 434 16.47 5.89 -24.03
N LEU A 435 16.18 7.13 -23.68
CA LEU A 435 15.44 7.53 -22.49
C LEU A 435 13.97 7.79 -22.86
N LEU A 436 13.07 7.11 -22.15
CA LEU A 436 11.62 7.22 -22.32
C LEU A 436 11.01 7.83 -21.08
N ASN A 437 10.55 9.08 -21.20
CA ASN A 437 9.94 9.82 -20.10
C ASN A 437 8.63 9.17 -19.65
N GLY A 438 8.14 9.65 -18.50
CA GLY A 438 6.78 9.37 -18.04
C GLY A 438 5.71 9.97 -18.95
N TYR A 439 4.53 10.23 -18.40
CA TYR A 439 3.39 10.66 -19.22
C TYR A 439 3.62 12.03 -19.90
N THR A 440 3.98 13.06 -19.12
CA THR A 440 4.23 14.42 -19.66
C THR A 440 5.33 15.19 -18.93
N MET A 441 5.84 14.65 -17.81
CA MET A 441 6.84 15.31 -16.97
C MET A 441 8.24 14.84 -17.34
N GLU A 442 9.19 15.78 -17.32
CA GLU A 442 10.60 15.49 -17.51
C GLU A 442 11.15 14.70 -16.31
N SER A 443 11.90 13.64 -16.61
CA SER A 443 12.45 12.73 -15.59
C SER A 443 13.97 12.64 -15.65
N TYR A 444 14.60 12.99 -16.77
CA TYR A 444 16.03 12.73 -16.98
C TYR A 444 16.85 14.00 -17.22
N TRP A 445 16.28 14.98 -17.92
CA TRP A 445 16.94 16.25 -18.20
C TRP A 445 16.53 17.30 -17.16
N LEU A 446 17.32 17.45 -16.11
CA LEU A 446 16.99 18.27 -14.93
C LEU A 446 17.97 19.45 -14.78
N PRO A 447 17.74 20.57 -15.49
CA PRO A 447 18.73 21.65 -15.57
C PRO A 447 18.98 22.39 -14.24
N THR A 448 18.08 22.24 -13.27
CA THR A 448 18.22 22.85 -11.94
C THR A 448 19.01 21.98 -10.96
N GLU A 449 19.25 20.71 -11.30
CA GLU A 449 20.01 19.79 -10.46
C GLU A 449 21.47 19.67 -10.93
N PRO A 450 22.43 19.52 -10.01
CA PRO A 450 23.84 19.34 -10.34
C PRO A 450 24.15 17.97 -10.96
N HIS A 451 23.35 16.96 -10.61
CA HIS A 451 23.48 15.58 -11.07
C HIS A 451 22.12 15.08 -11.54
N ASP A 452 22.03 14.71 -12.81
CA ASP A 452 20.87 14.05 -13.41
C ASP A 452 21.32 12.86 -14.25
N LEU A 453 20.36 12.04 -14.69
CA LEU A 453 20.70 10.82 -15.40
C LEU A 453 21.33 11.09 -16.77
N VAL A 454 20.95 12.16 -17.48
CA VAL A 454 21.54 12.50 -18.78
C VAL A 454 23.03 12.82 -18.61
N ARG A 455 23.39 13.69 -17.65
CA ARG A 455 24.79 14.02 -17.37
C ARG A 455 25.58 12.81 -16.89
N THR A 456 25.01 12.02 -15.99
CA THR A 456 25.64 10.78 -15.48
C THR A 456 25.97 9.83 -16.64
N LEU A 457 25.05 9.64 -17.58
CA LEU A 457 25.25 8.77 -18.74
C LEU A 457 26.30 9.31 -19.73
N LEU A 458 26.33 10.62 -19.94
CA LEU A 458 27.32 11.27 -20.79
C LEU A 458 28.73 11.22 -20.18
N GLU A 459 28.85 11.37 -18.86
CA GLU A 459 30.10 11.22 -18.10
C GLU A 459 30.64 9.78 -18.19
N GLU A 460 29.75 8.78 -18.25
CA GLU A 460 30.09 7.37 -18.53
C GLU A 460 30.43 7.09 -20.00
N GLY A 461 30.40 8.11 -20.86
CA GLY A 461 30.81 8.03 -22.26
C GLY A 461 29.72 7.55 -23.23
N HIS A 462 28.48 7.36 -22.76
CA HIS A 462 27.36 6.95 -23.62
C HIS A 462 26.80 8.13 -24.42
N GLU A 463 26.27 7.80 -25.60
CA GLU A 463 25.43 8.71 -26.35
C GLU A 463 23.98 8.62 -25.87
N VAL A 464 23.31 9.76 -25.66
CA VAL A 464 21.98 9.80 -25.01
C VAL A 464 20.93 10.41 -25.93
N TRP A 465 19.84 9.66 -26.13
CA TRP A 465 18.64 10.05 -26.87
C TRP A 465 17.47 10.15 -25.91
N LEU A 466 16.79 11.30 -25.88
CA LEU A 466 15.60 11.54 -25.07
C LEU A 466 14.39 11.72 -25.98
N LEU A 467 13.48 10.74 -25.94
CA LEU A 467 12.29 10.75 -26.77
C LEU A 467 11.22 11.69 -26.21
N GLN A 468 10.78 12.64 -27.03
CA GLN A 468 9.62 13.48 -26.79
C GLN A 468 8.44 12.91 -27.59
N THR A 469 7.65 12.07 -26.94
CA THR A 469 6.50 11.37 -27.53
C THR A 469 5.38 12.34 -27.91
N ARG A 470 4.33 11.80 -28.55
CA ARG A 470 3.09 12.52 -28.85
C ARG A 470 2.31 13.01 -27.62
N LEU A 471 2.76 12.73 -26.39
CA LEU A 471 2.22 13.28 -25.13
C LEU A 471 3.11 14.36 -24.50
N HIS A 472 4.17 14.77 -25.18
CA HIS A 472 5.04 15.83 -24.72
C HIS A 472 4.33 17.20 -24.74
N PRO A 473 4.50 18.08 -23.74
CA PRO A 473 3.79 19.37 -23.65
C PRO A 473 3.99 20.31 -24.86
N LEU A 474 5.13 20.20 -25.55
CA LEU A 474 5.45 21.07 -26.69
C LEU A 474 4.67 20.71 -27.97
N ASN A 475 4.38 19.43 -28.19
CA ASN A 475 3.63 18.96 -29.36
C ASN A 475 2.67 17.84 -28.97
N PRO A 476 1.56 18.15 -28.27
CA PRO A 476 0.66 17.14 -27.76
C PRO A 476 -0.39 16.71 -28.79
N ALA A 477 -0.55 15.40 -28.97
CA ALA A 477 -1.59 14.81 -29.79
C ALA A 477 -2.95 14.86 -29.08
N ASN A 478 -3.96 15.31 -29.82
CA ASN A 478 -5.30 15.49 -29.28
C ASN A 478 -6.12 14.18 -29.23
N ASN A 479 -5.70 13.16 -30.00
CA ASN A 479 -6.23 11.80 -29.97
C ASN A 479 -5.04 10.83 -29.98
N ALA A 480 -4.57 10.44 -28.79
CA ALA A 480 -3.48 9.51 -28.63
C ALA A 480 -3.77 8.55 -27.49
N THR A 481 -3.17 7.37 -27.57
CA THR A 481 -3.19 6.34 -26.54
C THR A 481 -1.75 5.97 -26.17
N ILE A 482 -1.56 5.31 -25.02
CA ILE A 482 -0.24 4.74 -24.68
C ILE A 482 0.18 3.65 -25.69
N GLU A 483 -0.79 2.98 -26.34
CA GLU A 483 -0.51 2.00 -27.39
C GLU A 483 0.11 2.65 -28.61
N ASP A 484 -0.36 3.84 -29.02
CA ASP A 484 0.21 4.56 -30.17
C ASP A 484 1.69 4.91 -29.96
N ILE A 485 2.10 5.19 -28.72
CA ILE A 485 3.51 5.44 -28.39
C ILE A 485 4.34 4.17 -28.60
N GLY A 486 3.85 3.03 -28.12
CA GLY A 486 4.53 1.73 -28.31
C GLY A 486 4.53 1.25 -29.76
N LYS A 487 3.46 1.55 -30.51
CA LYS A 487 3.27 1.09 -31.88
C LYS A 487 3.96 1.96 -32.93
N TYR A 488 4.10 3.26 -32.68
CA TYR A 488 4.57 4.21 -33.69
C TYR A 488 5.73 5.08 -33.21
N ASP A 489 5.66 5.65 -31.99
CA ASP A 489 6.68 6.60 -31.54
C ASP A 489 8.02 5.93 -31.25
N ILE A 490 8.01 4.87 -30.44
CA ILE A 490 9.22 4.13 -30.05
C ILE A 490 9.87 3.48 -31.28
N PRO A 491 9.14 2.76 -32.17
CA PRO A 491 9.75 2.21 -33.38
C PRO A 491 10.37 3.27 -34.30
N ALA A 492 9.77 4.45 -34.42
CA ALA A 492 10.34 5.54 -35.22
C ALA A 492 11.64 6.09 -34.60
N ALA A 493 11.70 6.21 -33.27
CA ALA A 493 12.92 6.59 -32.56
C ALA A 493 14.04 5.54 -32.74
N PHE A 494 13.71 4.25 -32.61
CA PHE A 494 14.65 3.16 -32.90
C PHE A 494 15.15 3.23 -34.35
N GLY A 495 14.25 3.42 -35.32
CA GLY A 495 14.59 3.57 -36.73
C GLY A 495 15.60 4.69 -36.96
N LYS A 496 15.42 5.85 -36.30
CA LYS A 496 16.35 6.98 -36.42
C LYS A 496 17.72 6.67 -35.81
N ILE A 497 17.78 6.00 -34.65
CA ILE A 497 19.04 5.61 -34.02
C ILE A 497 19.79 4.60 -34.90
N LEU A 498 19.07 3.62 -35.48
CA LEU A 498 19.64 2.63 -36.40
C LEU A 498 20.08 3.25 -37.74
N GLU A 499 19.42 4.31 -38.21
CA GLU A 499 19.87 5.08 -39.37
C GLU A 499 21.22 5.78 -39.11
N VAL A 500 21.41 6.31 -37.90
CA VAL A 500 22.64 7.04 -37.52
C VAL A 500 23.81 6.09 -37.22
N HIS A 501 23.55 4.97 -36.54
CA HIS A 501 24.61 4.07 -36.04
C HIS A 501 24.76 2.76 -36.82
N GLY A 502 23.80 2.44 -37.69
CA GLY A 502 23.77 1.21 -38.48
C GLY A 502 22.82 0.14 -37.92
N PRO A 503 22.37 -0.81 -38.77
CA PRO A 503 21.28 -1.74 -38.47
C PRO A 503 21.62 -2.78 -37.40
N SER A 504 22.91 -3.08 -37.16
CA SER A 504 23.35 -4.03 -36.14
C SER A 504 23.49 -3.42 -34.74
N THR A 505 23.25 -2.12 -34.60
CA THR A 505 23.40 -1.41 -33.33
C THR A 505 22.38 -1.91 -32.31
N LYS A 506 22.84 -2.15 -31.09
CA LYS A 506 21.98 -2.39 -29.94
C LYS A 506 21.80 -1.09 -29.15
N ILE A 507 20.67 -0.95 -28.48
CA ILE A 507 20.29 0.26 -27.78
C ILE A 507 19.97 -0.12 -26.33
N HIS A 508 20.52 0.59 -25.35
CA HIS A 508 20.04 0.48 -23.97
C HIS A 508 18.79 1.35 -23.80
N VAL A 509 17.76 0.83 -23.14
CA VAL A 509 16.53 1.59 -22.92
C VAL A 509 16.32 1.81 -21.42
N VAL A 510 16.11 3.06 -21.02
CA VAL A 510 15.68 3.42 -19.67
C VAL A 510 14.32 4.09 -19.76
N ALA A 511 13.32 3.50 -19.11
CA ALA A 511 11.94 3.91 -19.21
C ALA A 511 11.30 4.19 -17.85
N HIS A 512 10.48 5.25 -17.78
CA HIS A 512 9.79 5.67 -16.57
C HIS A 512 8.28 5.72 -16.79
N CYS A 513 7.49 5.31 -15.79
CA CYS A 513 6.03 5.45 -15.77
C CYS A 513 5.35 5.04 -17.10
N ALA A 514 4.71 5.98 -17.81
CA ALA A 514 4.06 5.70 -19.09
C ALA A 514 5.03 5.20 -20.18
N GLY A 515 6.29 5.65 -20.17
CA GLY A 515 7.33 5.13 -21.05
C GLY A 515 7.62 3.66 -20.78
N GLY A 516 7.56 3.22 -19.52
CA GLY A 516 7.68 1.81 -19.12
C GLY A 516 6.52 0.97 -19.65
N LEU A 517 5.30 1.49 -19.65
CA LEU A 517 4.16 0.82 -20.30
C LEU A 517 4.36 0.73 -21.82
N ALA A 518 4.76 1.84 -22.46
CA ALA A 518 4.87 1.94 -23.90
C ALA A 518 5.97 1.06 -24.50
N ILE A 519 7.15 0.95 -23.87
CA ILE A 519 8.22 0.07 -24.36
C ILE A 519 7.84 -1.40 -24.29
N HIS A 520 7.10 -1.81 -23.25
CA HIS A 520 6.60 -3.18 -23.16
C HIS A 520 5.51 -3.45 -24.21
N ILE A 521 4.65 -2.47 -24.52
CA ILE A 521 3.73 -2.56 -25.67
C ILE A 521 4.51 -2.69 -26.98
N ALA A 522 5.58 -1.92 -27.18
CA ALA A 522 6.40 -1.99 -28.39
C ALA A 522 7.03 -3.37 -28.59
N LEU A 523 7.62 -3.94 -27.54
CA LEU A 523 8.29 -5.24 -27.59
C LEU A 523 7.30 -6.41 -27.68
N MET A 524 6.35 -6.49 -26.75
CA MET A 524 5.35 -7.57 -26.73
C MET A 524 4.36 -7.47 -27.90
N GLY A 525 4.11 -6.27 -28.42
CA GLY A 525 3.35 -6.06 -29.65
C GLY A 525 4.11 -6.45 -30.93
N GLY A 526 5.43 -6.66 -30.85
CA GLY A 526 6.27 -7.00 -31.99
C GLY A 526 6.62 -5.81 -32.89
N HIS A 527 6.52 -4.58 -32.37
CA HIS A 527 6.85 -3.35 -33.08
C HIS A 527 8.34 -2.99 -32.99
N VAL A 528 9.02 -3.49 -31.95
CA VAL A 528 10.48 -3.45 -31.80
C VAL A 528 10.97 -4.85 -31.52
N SER A 529 12.05 -5.28 -32.18
CA SER A 529 12.70 -6.55 -31.89
C SER A 529 13.62 -6.43 -30.68
N ALA A 530 13.53 -7.40 -29.77
CA ALA A 530 14.48 -7.60 -28.66
C ALA A 530 15.95 -7.59 -29.11
N THR A 531 16.25 -8.01 -30.35
CA THR A 531 17.62 -8.08 -30.89
C THR A 531 18.31 -6.72 -30.99
N HIS A 532 17.54 -5.63 -31.08
CA HIS A 532 18.07 -4.26 -31.10
C HIS A 532 18.21 -3.65 -29.70
N ILE A 533 17.92 -4.39 -28.63
CA ILE A 533 18.02 -3.89 -27.26
C ILE A 533 19.16 -4.60 -26.54
N ALA A 534 20.10 -3.81 -26.01
CA ALA A 534 21.19 -4.33 -25.18
C ALA A 534 20.71 -4.61 -23.75
N SER A 535 19.93 -3.70 -23.17
CA SER A 535 19.31 -3.88 -21.86
C SER A 535 18.06 -3.00 -21.69
N LEU A 536 17.15 -3.39 -20.79
CA LEU A 536 15.94 -2.61 -20.48
C LEU A 536 15.82 -2.34 -18.98
N SER A 537 15.90 -1.07 -18.58
CA SER A 537 15.67 -0.61 -17.22
C SER A 537 14.33 0.11 -17.12
N CYS A 538 13.48 -0.26 -16.17
CA CYS A 538 12.15 0.31 -16.00
C CYS A 538 11.90 0.74 -14.55
N THR A 539 11.50 1.99 -14.36
CA THR A 539 11.22 2.55 -13.03
C THR A 539 9.71 2.67 -12.78
N ASN A 540 9.25 2.06 -11.68
CA ASN A 540 7.88 2.12 -11.13
C ASN A 540 6.74 1.78 -12.11
N SER A 541 7.05 1.08 -13.20
CA SER A 541 6.12 0.69 -14.26
C SER A 541 6.78 -0.35 -15.17
N SER A 542 5.97 -1.17 -15.86
CA SER A 542 6.42 -2.20 -16.80
C SER A 542 5.22 -2.69 -17.63
N MET A 543 5.19 -3.96 -18.04
CA MET A 543 3.93 -4.59 -18.47
C MET A 543 2.87 -4.64 -17.35
N PHE A 544 3.26 -4.49 -16.08
CA PHE A 544 2.38 -4.34 -14.93
C PHE A 544 2.36 -2.90 -14.41
N PHE A 545 1.22 -2.50 -13.83
CA PHE A 545 1.04 -1.19 -13.21
C PHE A 545 0.02 -1.27 -12.07
N ARG A 546 0.51 -1.51 -10.84
CA ARG A 546 -0.32 -1.64 -9.63
C ARG A 546 -0.38 -0.31 -8.89
N LEU A 547 -1.56 0.31 -8.92
CA LEU A 547 -1.84 1.56 -8.23
C LEU A 547 -2.05 1.34 -6.73
N THR A 548 -1.83 2.39 -5.94
CA THR A 548 -2.29 2.43 -4.53
C THR A 548 -3.82 2.38 -4.44
N ALA A 549 -4.36 2.00 -3.29
CA ALA A 549 -5.82 1.87 -3.10
C ALA A 549 -6.57 3.17 -3.46
N LEU A 550 -6.06 4.32 -3.04
CA LEU A 550 -6.67 5.63 -3.32
C LEU A 550 -6.66 5.96 -4.82
N ALA A 551 -5.53 5.75 -5.49
CA ALA A 551 -5.42 5.96 -6.94
C ALA A 551 -6.31 5.00 -7.72
N THR A 552 -6.47 3.76 -7.24
CA THR A 552 -7.35 2.76 -7.83
C THR A 552 -8.82 3.17 -7.75
N ILE A 553 -9.29 3.61 -6.58
CA ILE A 553 -10.67 4.12 -6.40
C ILE A 553 -10.95 5.27 -7.37
N LYS A 554 -10.00 6.19 -7.52
CA LYS A 554 -10.10 7.31 -8.46
C LYS A 554 -10.23 6.85 -9.91
N MET A 555 -9.51 5.81 -10.32
CA MET A 555 -9.63 5.23 -11.66
C MET A 555 -10.97 4.50 -11.88
N TRP A 556 -11.60 3.99 -10.83
CA TRP A 556 -12.94 3.39 -10.94
C TRP A 556 -14.04 4.42 -11.13
N LEU A 557 -13.98 5.53 -10.40
CA LEU A 557 -14.93 6.62 -10.57
C LEU A 557 -14.90 7.12 -12.02
N PRO A 558 -16.04 7.60 -12.57
CA PRO A 558 -16.14 8.07 -13.95
C PRO A 558 -15.46 9.44 -14.17
N LEU A 559 -14.43 9.78 -13.39
CA LEU A 559 -13.76 11.07 -13.41
C LEU A 559 -13.07 11.34 -14.75
N VAL A 560 -12.44 10.34 -15.36
CA VAL A 560 -11.81 10.49 -16.69
C VAL A 560 -12.86 10.76 -17.77
N PRO A 561 -13.92 9.94 -17.94
CA PRO A 561 -15.01 10.25 -18.88
C PRO A 561 -15.62 11.63 -18.68
N ILE A 562 -15.92 12.02 -17.43
CA ILE A 562 -16.46 13.35 -17.10
C ILE A 562 -15.45 14.44 -17.49
N SER A 563 -14.17 14.25 -17.20
CA SER A 563 -13.12 15.22 -17.56
C SER A 563 -12.99 15.37 -19.08
N MET A 564 -13.05 14.27 -19.84
CA MET A 564 -13.04 14.34 -21.30
C MET A 564 -14.27 15.09 -21.84
N ALA A 565 -15.45 14.88 -21.26
CA ALA A 565 -16.66 15.60 -21.65
C ALA A 565 -16.54 17.11 -21.39
N ILE A 566 -15.95 17.52 -20.26
CA ILE A 566 -15.71 18.93 -19.93
C ILE A 566 -14.68 19.57 -20.88
N LEU A 567 -13.66 18.83 -21.30
CA LEU A 567 -12.63 19.32 -22.25
C LEU A 567 -13.17 19.46 -23.68
N GLY A 568 -14.12 18.62 -24.08
CA GLY A 568 -14.70 18.62 -25.41
C GLY A 568 -13.66 18.34 -26.49
N LYS A 569 -13.56 19.23 -27.50
CA LYS A 569 -12.66 19.04 -28.65
C LYS A 569 -11.19 19.24 -28.31
N ASN A 570 -10.83 20.11 -27.36
CA ASN A 570 -9.44 20.34 -26.99
C ASN A 570 -9.10 19.54 -25.73
N LYS A 571 -8.47 18.38 -25.92
CA LYS A 571 -8.10 17.48 -24.83
C LYS A 571 -6.76 17.84 -24.18
N THR A 572 -6.22 19.04 -24.40
CA THR A 572 -5.00 19.50 -23.73
C THR A 572 -5.35 20.50 -22.63
N LEU A 573 -5.05 20.14 -21.39
CA LEU A 573 -5.30 21.00 -20.23
C LEU A 573 -4.08 21.92 -19.99
N PRO A 574 -4.22 23.25 -20.09
CA PRO A 574 -3.13 24.16 -19.76
C PRO A 574 -3.01 24.31 -18.23
N LEU A 575 -1.81 24.05 -17.71
CA LEU A 575 -1.58 23.95 -16.26
C LEU A 575 -1.29 25.31 -15.63
N LEU A 576 -0.48 26.15 -16.30
CA LEU A 576 -0.10 27.48 -15.81
C LEU A 576 -1.31 28.34 -15.46
N GLU A 577 -1.29 28.99 -14.30
CA GLU A 577 -2.41 29.83 -13.85
C GLU A 577 -2.78 30.94 -14.86
N LYS A 578 -1.76 31.60 -15.43
CA LYS A 578 -1.92 32.72 -16.39
C LYS A 578 -2.32 32.30 -17.80
N SER A 579 -2.48 31.01 -18.07
CA SER A 579 -2.83 30.52 -19.41
C SER A 579 -4.27 30.87 -19.80
N LYS A 580 -4.47 31.31 -21.06
CA LYS A 580 -5.81 31.49 -21.64
C LYS A 580 -6.47 30.12 -21.79
N GLY A 581 -7.48 29.81 -20.96
CA GLY A 581 -8.21 28.55 -20.97
C GLY A 581 -9.73 28.74 -21.01
N SER A 582 -10.46 27.72 -21.47
CA SER A 582 -11.93 27.72 -21.47
C SER A 582 -12.49 27.70 -20.03
N SER A 583 -13.79 27.94 -19.89
CA SER A 583 -14.51 27.71 -18.62
C SER A 583 -14.34 26.26 -18.13
N GLY A 584 -14.37 25.28 -19.04
CA GLY A 584 -14.12 23.87 -18.75
C GLY A 584 -12.71 23.61 -18.18
N HIS A 585 -11.67 24.26 -18.72
CA HIS A 585 -10.31 24.16 -18.15
C HIS A 585 -10.25 24.69 -16.71
N ARG A 586 -10.91 25.83 -16.43
CA ARG A 586 -10.96 26.40 -15.08
C ARG A 586 -11.69 25.48 -14.10
N LEU A 587 -12.81 24.90 -14.54
CA LEU A 587 -13.58 23.94 -13.74
C LEU A 587 -12.74 22.69 -13.40
N LEU A 588 -12.05 22.10 -14.38
CA LEU A 588 -11.20 20.92 -14.14
C LEU A 588 -10.04 21.20 -13.20
N LYS A 589 -9.37 22.36 -13.35
CA LYS A 589 -8.31 22.77 -12.41
C LYS A 589 -8.85 22.93 -10.99
N PHE A 590 -10.04 23.49 -10.83
CA PHE A 590 -10.70 23.60 -9.53
C PHE A 590 -11.02 22.22 -8.95
N ILE A 591 -11.67 21.34 -9.71
CA ILE A 591 -12.00 19.97 -9.28
C ILE A 591 -10.72 19.22 -8.88
N ALA A 592 -9.65 19.29 -9.68
CA ALA A 592 -8.39 18.63 -9.39
C ALA A 592 -7.77 19.09 -8.05
N ARG A 593 -7.88 20.38 -7.72
CA ARG A 593 -7.40 20.93 -6.44
C ARG A 593 -8.24 20.49 -5.24
N CYS A 594 -9.49 20.09 -5.44
CA CYS A 594 -10.36 19.59 -4.38
C CYS A 594 -10.17 18.09 -4.10
N ILE A 595 -9.47 17.34 -4.96
CA ILE A 595 -9.25 15.90 -4.77
C ILE A 595 -8.34 15.65 -3.55
N PRO A 596 -8.77 14.81 -2.59
CA PRO A 596 -7.94 14.43 -1.44
C PRO A 596 -6.65 13.71 -1.85
N ARG A 597 -5.55 13.97 -1.14
CA ARG A 597 -4.21 13.41 -1.44
C ARG A 597 -3.29 13.45 -0.22
N TYR A 598 -2.12 12.80 -0.34
CA TYR A 598 -1.15 12.61 0.75
C TYR A 598 -0.43 13.91 1.14
N GLU A 599 0.12 14.62 0.14
CA GLU A 599 0.85 15.87 0.33
C GLU A 599 0.25 17.01 -0.48
N ARG A 600 0.37 18.22 0.07
CA ARG A 600 -0.05 19.46 -0.57
C ARG A 600 1.00 20.55 -0.39
N CYS A 601 1.23 21.33 -1.44
CA CYS A 601 2.18 22.44 -1.46
C CYS A 601 1.52 23.74 -1.95
N THR A 602 2.28 24.83 -1.95
CA THR A 602 1.78 26.16 -2.35
C THR A 602 1.77 26.39 -3.87
N CYS A 603 2.41 25.52 -4.65
CA CYS A 603 2.42 25.59 -6.10
C CYS A 603 1.08 25.10 -6.68
N LYS A 604 0.32 26.01 -7.29
CA LYS A 604 -1.02 25.70 -7.82
C LYS A 604 -0.95 24.69 -8.97
N GLU A 605 0.09 24.76 -9.80
CA GLU A 605 0.33 23.84 -10.91
C GLU A 605 0.56 22.41 -10.39
N CYS A 606 1.40 22.25 -9.34
CA CYS A 606 1.60 20.97 -8.66
C CYS A 606 0.29 20.46 -8.04
N GLU A 607 -0.51 21.34 -7.45
CA GLU A 607 -1.80 21.00 -6.86
C GLU A 607 -2.83 20.52 -7.91
N VAL A 608 -2.75 20.99 -9.16
CA VAL A 608 -3.59 20.49 -10.27
C VAL A 608 -3.06 19.15 -10.78
N LEU A 609 -1.76 19.05 -11.07
CA LEU A 609 -1.12 17.81 -11.53
C LEU A 609 -1.33 16.66 -10.55
N SER A 610 -1.06 16.91 -9.27
CA SER A 610 -1.29 15.96 -8.18
C SER A 610 -2.76 15.60 -7.99
N GLY A 611 -3.67 16.50 -8.38
CA GLY A 611 -5.11 16.21 -8.41
C GLY A 611 -5.47 15.20 -9.50
N ILE A 612 -4.84 15.31 -10.67
CA ILE A 612 -5.14 14.51 -11.87
C ILE A 612 -4.42 13.17 -11.87
N PHE A 613 -3.18 13.07 -11.41
CA PHE A 613 -2.47 11.79 -11.27
C PHE A 613 -2.64 11.19 -9.87
N GLY A 614 -2.52 12.02 -8.84
CA GLY A 614 -2.12 11.62 -7.48
C GLY A 614 -0.77 12.27 -7.17
N ASN A 615 -0.29 12.23 -5.93
CA ASN A 615 1.09 12.66 -5.65
C ASN A 615 2.05 11.78 -6.46
N ALA A 616 2.93 12.38 -7.27
CA ALA A 616 3.88 11.65 -8.13
C ALA A 616 5.28 11.54 -7.50
N PHE A 617 5.56 12.31 -6.46
CA PHE A 617 6.82 12.30 -5.73
C PHE A 617 6.57 12.78 -4.30
N TRP A 618 7.48 12.45 -3.40
CA TRP A 618 7.54 13.06 -2.07
C TRP A 618 8.28 14.39 -2.16
N HIS A 619 7.68 15.48 -1.68
CA HIS A 619 8.30 16.81 -1.74
C HIS A 619 9.61 16.86 -0.93
N GLU A 620 9.73 16.05 0.11
CA GLU A 620 10.97 15.90 0.90
C GLU A 620 12.18 15.46 0.06
N ASN A 621 11.95 14.74 -1.05
CA ASN A 621 13.01 14.22 -1.92
C ASN A 621 13.37 15.16 -3.08
N VAL A 622 12.57 16.20 -3.35
CA VAL A 622 12.70 17.06 -4.55
C VAL A 622 13.10 18.47 -4.14
N SER A 623 14.17 19.00 -4.75
CA SER A 623 14.65 20.34 -4.42
C SER A 623 13.60 21.42 -4.72
N PRO A 624 13.58 22.53 -3.96
CA PRO A 624 12.67 23.64 -4.25
C PRO A 624 12.84 24.21 -5.67
N ALA A 625 14.08 24.28 -6.18
CA ALA A 625 14.39 24.78 -7.51
C ALA A 625 13.82 23.86 -8.60
N LEU A 626 14.03 22.55 -8.46
CA LEU A 626 13.49 21.58 -9.41
C LEU A 626 11.98 21.48 -9.33
N HIS A 627 11.41 21.49 -8.12
CA HIS A 627 9.97 21.51 -7.93
C HIS A 627 9.33 22.71 -8.65
N LEU A 628 9.92 23.90 -8.55
CA LEU A 628 9.44 25.08 -9.27
C LEU A 628 9.60 24.93 -10.79
N TRP A 629 10.78 24.51 -11.26
CA TRP A 629 11.06 24.33 -12.69
C TRP A 629 10.14 23.30 -13.35
N LEU A 630 9.95 22.14 -12.71
CA LEU A 630 9.08 21.07 -13.20
C LEU A 630 7.65 21.56 -13.43
N ASN A 631 7.10 22.31 -12.47
CA ASN A 631 5.70 22.72 -12.49
C ASN A 631 5.44 24.00 -13.30
N THR A 632 6.44 24.87 -13.47
CA THR A 632 6.26 26.17 -14.14
C THR A 632 6.91 26.28 -15.52
N GLN A 633 7.90 25.44 -15.82
CA GLN A 633 8.65 25.48 -17.09
C GLN A 633 8.53 24.18 -17.89
N SER A 634 8.65 23.02 -17.24
CA SER A 634 8.58 21.73 -17.93
C SER A 634 7.14 21.30 -18.23
N ALA A 635 6.32 21.08 -17.19
CA ALA A 635 4.96 20.58 -17.30
C ALA A 635 3.94 21.71 -17.50
N THR A 636 4.08 22.51 -18.55
CA THR A 636 3.19 23.67 -18.80
C THR A 636 1.80 23.28 -19.32
N LYS A 637 1.68 22.11 -19.96
CA LYS A 637 0.45 21.55 -20.53
C LYS A 637 0.35 20.08 -20.19
N LEU A 638 -0.88 19.59 -20.01
CA LEU A 638 -1.18 18.18 -19.78
C LEU A 638 -2.08 17.62 -20.88
N PRO A 639 -1.57 16.73 -21.74
CA PRO A 639 -2.37 16.08 -22.78
C PRO A 639 -3.28 15.02 -22.16
N MET A 640 -4.57 15.29 -22.09
CA MET A 640 -5.53 14.40 -21.43
C MET A 640 -6.02 13.25 -22.35
N SER A 641 -5.61 13.27 -23.63
CA SER A 641 -6.11 12.37 -24.67
C SER A 641 -5.86 10.88 -24.42
N ALA A 642 -4.74 10.51 -23.77
CA ALA A 642 -4.41 9.11 -23.47
C ALA A 642 -4.95 8.61 -22.12
N PHE A 643 -5.54 9.46 -21.28
CA PHE A 643 -6.12 9.03 -19.99
C PHE A 643 -7.22 7.97 -20.10
N PRO A 644 -8.10 7.96 -21.11
CA PRO A 644 -9.06 6.87 -21.29
C PRO A 644 -8.38 5.50 -21.46
N HIS A 645 -7.28 5.43 -22.20
CA HIS A 645 -6.51 4.20 -22.34
C HIS A 645 -5.72 3.88 -21.06
N LEU A 646 -5.05 4.88 -20.47
CA LEU A 646 -4.35 4.72 -19.19
C LEU A 646 -5.29 4.19 -18.09
N ARG A 647 -6.54 4.67 -18.02
CA ARG A 647 -7.56 4.16 -17.10
C ARG A 647 -7.85 2.68 -17.31
N ARG A 648 -7.88 2.19 -18.56
CA ARG A 648 -8.09 0.76 -18.87
C ARG A 648 -6.90 -0.08 -18.39
N ILE A 649 -5.67 0.39 -18.63
CA ILE A 649 -4.44 -0.24 -18.12
C ILE A 649 -4.47 -0.29 -16.58
N CYS A 650 -4.72 0.85 -15.92
CA CYS A 650 -4.79 0.93 -14.46
C CYS A 650 -5.86 0.00 -13.87
N ASN A 651 -7.04 -0.08 -14.49
CA ASN A 651 -8.12 -0.97 -14.03
C ASN A 651 -7.82 -2.45 -14.26
N SER A 652 -7.00 -2.79 -15.25
CA SER A 652 -6.56 -4.16 -15.52
C SER A 652 -5.38 -4.56 -14.62
N GLY A 653 -4.55 -3.58 -14.25
CA GLY A 653 -3.29 -3.75 -13.52
C GLY A 653 -2.11 -4.17 -14.39
N TYR A 654 -2.32 -4.25 -15.70
CA TYR A 654 -1.33 -4.62 -16.72
C TYR A 654 -1.68 -3.97 -18.07
N ILE A 655 -0.73 -3.95 -18.99
CA ILE A 655 -0.90 -3.35 -20.33
C ILE A 655 -1.96 -4.09 -21.15
N VAL A 656 -2.85 -3.33 -21.77
CA VAL A 656 -3.93 -3.82 -22.64
C VAL A 656 -3.92 -2.97 -23.91
N ASP A 657 -4.53 -3.47 -24.98
CA ASP A 657 -4.71 -2.67 -26.19
C ASP A 657 -5.72 -1.52 -25.97
N SER A 658 -5.85 -0.64 -26.96
CA SER A 658 -6.79 0.47 -26.96
C SER A 658 -8.24 0.05 -26.75
N ASN A 659 -8.62 -1.21 -27.03
CA ASN A 659 -9.94 -1.79 -26.78
C ASN A 659 -10.08 -2.39 -25.38
N GLY A 660 -8.98 -2.59 -24.66
CA GLY A 660 -8.92 -3.18 -23.33
C GLY A 660 -8.67 -4.69 -23.32
N ASN A 661 -8.26 -5.28 -24.43
CA ASN A 661 -7.94 -6.72 -24.51
C ASN A 661 -6.49 -6.99 -24.09
N ASN A 662 -6.24 -8.19 -23.56
CA ASN A 662 -4.90 -8.67 -23.25
C ASN A 662 -4.18 -9.16 -24.51
N SER A 663 -3.72 -8.21 -25.33
CA SER A 663 -3.06 -8.49 -26.61
C SER A 663 -1.53 -8.60 -26.49
N PHE A 664 -0.95 -8.25 -25.33
CA PHE A 664 0.50 -8.13 -25.14
C PHE A 664 1.09 -9.20 -24.23
N LEU A 665 0.51 -9.46 -23.04
CA LEU A 665 1.06 -10.43 -22.08
C LEU A 665 0.94 -11.90 -22.54
N ILE A 666 0.31 -12.14 -23.69
CA ILE A 666 0.30 -13.46 -24.33
C ILE A 666 1.59 -13.72 -25.14
N HIS A 667 2.45 -12.70 -25.30
CA HIS A 667 3.68 -12.75 -26.09
C HIS A 667 4.97 -12.53 -25.27
N PRO A 668 5.20 -13.25 -24.15
CA PRO A 668 6.43 -13.11 -23.39
C PRO A 668 7.69 -13.52 -24.16
N GLU A 669 7.56 -14.35 -25.20
CA GLU A 669 8.66 -14.81 -26.06
C GLU A 669 9.42 -13.64 -26.72
N ARG A 670 8.74 -12.50 -26.92
CA ARG A 670 9.29 -11.30 -27.57
C ARG A 670 10.14 -10.44 -26.62
N MET A 671 10.13 -10.75 -25.33
CA MET A 671 10.92 -10.06 -24.29
C MET A 671 12.22 -10.82 -23.97
N ALA A 672 12.85 -11.40 -24.98
CA ALA A 672 14.13 -12.10 -24.87
C ALA A 672 15.31 -11.12 -24.68
N ILE A 673 15.28 -10.38 -23.54
CA ILE A 673 16.25 -9.34 -23.17
C ILE A 673 16.48 -9.34 -21.65
N SER A 674 17.67 -8.90 -21.23
CA SER A 674 17.94 -8.64 -19.82
C SER A 674 17.16 -7.41 -19.34
N THR A 675 16.53 -7.51 -18.17
CA THR A 675 15.69 -6.45 -17.60
C THR A 675 16.04 -6.10 -16.16
N LEU A 676 15.90 -4.82 -15.82
CA LEU A 676 15.98 -4.29 -14.47
C LEU A 676 14.67 -3.55 -14.14
N TYR A 677 14.01 -3.96 -13.04
CA TYR A 677 12.82 -3.28 -12.53
C TYR A 677 13.12 -2.57 -11.21
N ILE A 678 13.00 -1.24 -11.17
CA ILE A 678 13.27 -0.42 -9.98
C ILE A 678 11.95 0.18 -9.47
N SER A 679 11.65 0.05 -8.18
CA SER A 679 10.52 0.76 -7.55
C SER A 679 10.94 1.54 -6.32
N GLY A 680 10.20 2.60 -6.00
CA GLY A 680 10.33 3.24 -4.69
C GLY A 680 9.73 2.37 -3.60
N GLY A 681 10.35 2.33 -2.43
CA GLY A 681 9.87 1.54 -1.29
C GLY A 681 8.62 2.14 -0.62
N ARG A 682 8.36 3.44 -0.81
CA ARG A 682 7.18 4.12 -0.25
C ARG A 682 6.06 4.17 -1.29
N SER A 683 4.96 3.45 -1.05
CA SER A 683 3.77 3.50 -1.91
C SER A 683 3.19 4.92 -1.97
N LEU A 684 3.10 5.49 -3.17
CA LEU A 684 2.53 6.82 -3.40
C LEU A 684 1.49 6.82 -4.53
N LEU A 685 1.95 6.66 -5.77
CA LEU A 685 1.10 6.48 -6.94
C LEU A 685 0.92 5.00 -7.29
N VAL A 686 2.02 4.25 -7.25
CA VAL A 686 2.10 2.82 -7.51
C VAL A 686 2.70 2.10 -6.30
N THR A 687 2.44 0.80 -6.20
CA THR A 687 3.03 -0.06 -5.17
C THR A 687 4.27 -0.80 -5.68
N PRO A 688 5.22 -1.19 -4.80
CA PRO A 688 6.36 -2.03 -5.15
C PRO A 688 5.98 -3.37 -5.80
N GLU A 689 4.74 -3.83 -5.64
CA GLU A 689 4.20 -5.02 -6.28
C GLU A 689 4.30 -4.93 -7.81
N THR A 690 4.25 -3.71 -8.37
CA THR A 690 4.42 -3.46 -9.81
C THR A 690 5.69 -4.09 -10.37
N THR A 691 6.83 -3.88 -9.70
CA THR A 691 8.14 -4.40 -10.16
C THR A 691 8.35 -5.85 -9.75
N TYR A 692 7.75 -6.28 -8.63
CA TYR A 692 7.75 -7.68 -8.21
C TYR A 692 7.08 -8.58 -9.25
N LEU A 693 5.87 -8.21 -9.69
CA LEU A 693 5.13 -8.96 -10.71
C LEU A 693 5.90 -9.05 -12.02
N ALA A 694 6.49 -7.93 -12.47
CA ALA A 694 7.28 -7.88 -13.69
C ALA A 694 8.53 -8.78 -13.61
N ASN A 695 9.30 -8.68 -12.53
CA ASN A 695 10.48 -9.52 -12.31
C ASN A 695 10.13 -11.00 -12.29
N LYS A 696 9.06 -11.36 -11.56
CA LYS A 696 8.59 -12.75 -11.44
C LYS A 696 8.09 -13.30 -12.77
N TYR A 697 7.31 -12.51 -13.50
CA TYR A 697 6.79 -12.89 -14.81
C TYR A 697 7.93 -13.13 -15.80
N MET A 698 8.93 -12.24 -15.83
CA MET A 698 10.07 -12.39 -16.73
C MET A 698 10.98 -13.57 -16.34
N LYS A 699 11.28 -13.78 -15.05
CA LYS A 699 12.02 -14.98 -14.60
C LYS A 699 11.32 -16.28 -14.98
N LEU A 700 9.99 -16.29 -14.97
CA LEU A 700 9.19 -17.46 -15.33
C LEU A 700 9.24 -17.73 -16.85
N HIS A 701 9.07 -16.70 -17.67
CA HIS A 701 8.88 -16.88 -19.11
C HIS A 701 10.16 -16.72 -19.94
N GLN A 702 11.19 -16.03 -19.43
CA GLN A 702 12.48 -15.79 -20.09
C GLN A 702 13.66 -16.14 -19.16
N PRO A 703 13.73 -17.37 -18.62
CA PRO A 703 14.77 -17.75 -17.65
C PRO A 703 16.21 -17.73 -18.21
N GLY A 704 16.38 -17.59 -19.53
CA GLY A 704 17.68 -17.48 -20.18
C GLY A 704 18.33 -16.10 -20.10
N PHE A 705 17.60 -15.09 -19.60
CA PHE A 705 18.08 -13.71 -19.50
C PHE A 705 18.17 -13.24 -18.04
N ARG A 706 18.99 -12.21 -17.80
CA ARG A 706 19.17 -11.63 -16.47
C ARG A 706 17.98 -10.72 -16.13
N HIS A 707 17.24 -11.07 -15.08
CA HIS A 707 16.11 -10.28 -14.60
C HIS A 707 16.30 -9.83 -13.15
N GLU A 708 16.52 -8.54 -12.96
CA GLU A 708 16.85 -7.92 -11.68
C GLU A 708 15.69 -7.07 -11.15
N ARG A 709 15.65 -6.89 -9.82
CA ARG A 709 14.70 -6.00 -9.14
C ARG A 709 15.43 -5.22 -8.06
N ALA A 710 15.19 -3.92 -7.98
CA ALA A 710 15.63 -3.06 -6.89
C ALA A 710 14.43 -2.32 -6.28
N VAL A 711 14.36 -2.27 -4.95
CA VAL A 711 13.39 -1.43 -4.22
C VAL A 711 14.19 -0.40 -3.44
N VAL A 712 13.96 0.88 -3.72
CA VAL A 712 14.75 1.98 -3.15
C VAL A 712 13.96 2.64 -2.02
N ASP A 713 14.39 2.37 -0.79
CA ASP A 713 13.73 2.88 0.41
C ASP A 713 13.76 4.41 0.48
N GLY A 714 12.65 4.99 0.94
CA GLY A 714 12.49 6.44 1.07
C GLY A 714 11.95 7.14 -0.19
N PHE A 715 11.93 6.45 -1.32
CA PHE A 715 11.44 6.99 -2.60
C PHE A 715 10.03 6.52 -2.92
N GLY A 716 9.30 7.34 -3.67
CA GLY A 716 7.94 7.11 -4.15
C GLY A 716 7.90 6.67 -5.61
N HIS A 717 7.42 7.56 -6.49
CA HIS A 717 7.17 7.27 -7.90
C HIS A 717 8.21 7.89 -8.85
N SER A 718 8.11 9.20 -9.10
CA SER A 718 9.00 9.96 -9.99
C SER A 718 10.26 10.45 -9.30
N ASP A 719 10.23 10.63 -7.98
CA ASP A 719 11.39 10.99 -7.16
C ASP A 719 12.54 10.00 -7.27
N LEU A 720 12.33 8.78 -7.78
CA LEU A 720 13.42 7.87 -8.18
C LEU A 720 14.40 8.49 -9.19
N LEU A 721 13.91 9.39 -10.04
CA LEU A 721 14.72 10.00 -11.11
C LEU A 721 14.93 11.50 -10.87
N ILE A 722 13.94 12.16 -10.27
CA ILE A 722 13.98 13.62 -10.02
C ILE A 722 14.43 13.99 -8.61
N GLY A 723 14.66 13.03 -7.72
CA GLY A 723 15.03 13.33 -6.34
C GLY A 723 16.49 13.77 -6.20
N GLU A 724 16.78 14.64 -5.23
CA GLU A 724 18.13 15.17 -4.92
C GLU A 724 19.16 14.04 -4.74
N LYS A 725 18.75 12.93 -4.12
CA LYS A 725 19.59 11.75 -3.84
C LYS A 725 19.45 10.61 -4.85
N SER A 726 18.82 10.86 -6.01
CA SER A 726 18.64 9.83 -7.04
C SER A 726 19.98 9.35 -7.62
N HIS A 727 20.94 10.26 -7.76
CA HIS A 727 22.28 9.96 -8.27
C HIS A 727 23.08 9.04 -7.36
N GLU A 728 22.86 9.10 -6.04
CA GLU A 728 23.49 8.21 -5.06
C GLU A 728 22.79 6.85 -4.96
N LYS A 729 21.45 6.84 -5.05
CA LYS A 729 20.64 5.69 -4.62
C LYS A 729 19.94 4.93 -5.73
N VAL A 730 19.77 5.54 -6.91
CA VAL A 730 18.98 4.96 -8.01
C VAL A 730 19.84 4.77 -9.26
N PHE A 731 20.57 5.79 -9.69
CA PHE A 731 21.37 5.74 -10.92
C PHE A 731 22.41 4.61 -10.91
N PRO A 732 23.08 4.27 -9.78
CA PRO A 732 24.04 3.16 -9.75
C PRO A 732 23.44 1.81 -10.15
N HIS A 733 22.17 1.56 -9.83
CA HIS A 733 21.49 0.32 -10.27
C HIS A 733 21.34 0.28 -11.80
N ILE A 734 20.96 1.40 -12.41
CA ILE A 734 20.83 1.53 -13.87
C ILE A 734 22.21 1.35 -14.54
N MET A 735 23.24 2.00 -13.99
CA MET A 735 24.61 1.93 -14.54
C MET A 735 25.18 0.52 -14.45
N SER A 736 25.01 -0.13 -13.29
CA SER A 736 25.44 -1.52 -13.11
C SER A 736 24.79 -2.44 -14.14
N HIS A 737 23.49 -2.29 -14.39
CA HIS A 737 22.78 -3.12 -15.35
C HIS A 737 23.24 -2.90 -16.80
N ILE A 738 23.50 -1.65 -17.19
CA ILE A 738 24.05 -1.29 -18.50
C ILE A 738 25.46 -1.87 -18.68
N ARG A 739 26.37 -1.63 -17.72
CA ARG A 739 27.75 -2.12 -17.76
C ARG A 739 27.82 -3.65 -17.86
N LEU A 740 26.98 -4.37 -17.12
CA LEU A 740 26.92 -5.83 -17.19
C LEU A 740 26.43 -6.31 -18.56
N ALA A 741 25.45 -5.64 -19.18
CA ALA A 741 24.98 -6.01 -20.52
C ALA A 741 26.05 -5.76 -21.61
N GLU A 742 26.86 -4.72 -21.47
CA GLU A 742 28.01 -4.43 -22.35
C GLU A 742 29.14 -5.45 -22.24
N GLN A 743 29.30 -6.05 -21.05
CA GLN A 743 30.26 -7.13 -20.80
C GLN A 743 29.75 -8.48 -21.31
N GLU A 744 28.47 -8.80 -21.11
CA GLU A 744 27.84 -10.04 -21.58
C GLU A 744 27.81 -10.15 -23.11
N GLY A 745 27.75 -9.02 -23.83
CA GLY A 745 27.91 -8.99 -25.28
C GLY A 745 29.28 -9.50 -25.78
N ASN A 746 30.28 -9.67 -24.90
CA ASN A 746 31.63 -10.12 -25.23
C ASN A 746 31.90 -11.60 -24.88
N ASP A 747 31.07 -12.27 -24.07
CA ASP A 747 31.31 -13.66 -23.62
C ASP A 747 30.17 -14.61 -24.05
N LEU A 748 30.42 -15.41 -25.08
CA LEU A 748 29.55 -16.49 -25.55
C LEU A 748 29.64 -17.73 -24.63
N THR A 749 29.29 -17.60 -23.35
CA THR A 749 29.11 -18.77 -22.47
C THR A 749 27.70 -18.83 -21.89
N PRO A 750 26.93 -19.91 -22.13
CA PRO A 750 25.62 -20.07 -21.52
C PRO A 750 25.81 -20.34 -20.03
N ARG A 751 25.29 -19.45 -19.17
CA ARG A 751 25.42 -19.60 -17.72
C ARG A 751 24.14 -20.07 -17.03
N LYS A 752 24.41 -20.70 -15.89
CA LYS A 752 23.63 -21.70 -15.14
C LYS A 752 22.13 -21.37 -14.99
N LYS A 753 21.31 -22.39 -15.25
CA LYS A 753 19.94 -22.53 -14.74
C LYS A 753 19.88 -22.03 -13.29
N TYR A 754 18.98 -21.08 -13.04
CA TYR A 754 18.59 -20.65 -11.71
C TYR A 754 18.42 -21.88 -10.79
N SER A 755 19.05 -21.86 -9.61
CA SER A 755 18.86 -22.92 -8.62
C SER A 755 17.39 -22.96 -8.21
N LYS A 756 16.91 -24.15 -7.86
CA LYS A 756 15.51 -24.39 -7.43
C LYS A 756 15.10 -23.52 -6.23
N GLU A 757 16.07 -23.00 -5.47
CA GLU A 757 15.91 -22.06 -4.35
C GLU A 757 15.56 -20.63 -4.79
N ALA A 758 15.97 -20.20 -5.99
CA ALA A 758 15.57 -18.88 -6.53
C ALA A 758 14.11 -18.83 -7.01
N MET A 759 13.42 -19.98 -7.04
CA MET A 759 11.99 -20.11 -7.30
C MET A 759 11.15 -20.22 -6.02
N ASP A 760 11.75 -20.04 -4.83
CA ASP A 760 10.98 -20.13 -3.59
C ASP A 760 9.91 -19.03 -3.57
N TRP A 761 8.65 -19.44 -3.41
CA TRP A 761 7.47 -18.60 -3.56
C TRP A 761 7.24 -17.75 -2.30
N GLY A 762 8.24 -16.98 -1.89
CA GLY A 762 8.12 -16.01 -0.81
C GLY A 762 7.15 -14.88 -1.18
N ASP A 763 6.32 -14.49 -0.22
CA ASP A 763 5.52 -13.26 -0.30
C ASP A 763 6.48 -12.04 -0.38
N ASP A 764 6.13 -11.03 -1.19
CA ASP A 764 6.92 -9.78 -1.25
C ASP A 764 6.96 -9.14 0.15
N PRO A 765 8.13 -8.88 0.76
CA PRO A 765 8.21 -8.21 2.07
C PRO A 765 7.57 -6.81 2.05
N TYR A 766 7.36 -6.23 0.86
CA TYR A 766 6.66 -4.95 0.65
C TYR A 766 5.17 -5.13 0.29
N ARG A 767 4.60 -6.33 0.45
CA ARG A 767 3.18 -6.58 0.13
C ARG A 767 2.29 -5.76 1.06
N GLU A 768 1.53 -4.84 0.48
CA GLU A 768 0.46 -4.17 1.22
C GLU A 768 -0.60 -5.22 1.61
N TYR A 769 -0.73 -5.50 2.90
CA TYR A 769 -1.90 -6.21 3.41
C TYR A 769 -3.12 -5.34 3.16
N GLY A 770 -3.86 -5.69 2.12
CA GLY A 770 -5.06 -4.99 1.67
C GLY A 770 -6.19 -5.10 2.69
N ASP A 771 -6.12 -4.29 3.75
CA ASP A 771 -7.27 -3.97 4.57
C ASP A 771 -7.94 -2.72 3.99
N PHE A 772 -9.13 -2.93 3.45
CA PHE A 772 -9.94 -1.93 2.75
C PHE A 772 -10.58 -0.96 3.77
N GLY A 773 -9.77 -0.16 4.44
CA GLY A 773 -10.23 0.97 5.25
C GLY A 773 -10.50 2.18 4.37
N CYS A 774 -11.67 2.24 3.73
CA CYS A 774 -12.06 3.34 2.85
C CYS A 774 -12.08 4.68 3.61
N TRP A 775 -11.02 5.49 3.43
CA TRP A 775 -10.71 6.67 4.26
C TRP A 775 -11.72 7.80 4.12
N PHE A 776 -12.45 7.87 3.00
CA PHE A 776 -13.51 8.86 2.82
C PHE A 776 -14.67 8.64 3.81
N PHE A 777 -14.98 7.37 4.10
CA PHE A 777 -15.94 7.02 5.14
C PHE A 777 -15.32 7.16 6.53
N ALA A 778 -14.05 6.79 6.73
CA ALA A 778 -13.39 6.95 8.03
C ALA A 778 -13.34 8.42 8.49
N LEU A 779 -12.88 9.34 7.64
CA LEU A 779 -12.84 10.77 7.96
C LEU A 779 -14.23 11.38 8.08
N ALA A 780 -15.18 11.03 7.21
CA ALA A 780 -16.54 11.52 7.33
C ALA A 780 -17.25 10.99 8.58
N ILE A 781 -17.00 9.74 8.98
CA ILE A 781 -17.54 9.12 10.19
C ILE A 781 -16.83 9.65 11.43
N ILE A 782 -15.51 9.81 11.42
CA ILE A 782 -14.75 10.47 12.51
C ILE A 782 -15.23 11.91 12.66
N PHE A 783 -15.35 12.66 11.56
CA PHE A 783 -15.89 14.01 11.58
C PHE A 783 -17.34 14.04 12.08
N PHE A 784 -18.18 13.09 11.67
CA PHE A 784 -19.57 12.94 12.13
C PHE A 784 -19.66 12.59 13.61
N PHE A 785 -18.85 11.65 14.11
CA PHE A 785 -18.77 11.31 15.54
C PHE A 785 -18.17 12.45 16.36
N LEU A 786 -17.18 13.17 15.84
CA LEU A 786 -16.61 14.36 16.47
C LEU A 786 -17.63 15.50 16.53
N LEU A 787 -18.44 15.68 15.48
CA LEU A 787 -19.54 16.64 15.45
C LEU A 787 -20.65 16.27 16.45
N LEU A 788 -21.00 14.98 16.51
CA LEU A 788 -21.93 14.43 17.51
C LEU A 788 -21.39 14.64 18.93
N HIS A 789 -20.11 14.46 19.16
CA HIS A 789 -19.53 14.65 20.49
C HIS A 789 -19.55 16.13 20.94
N VAL A 790 -19.46 17.08 20.00
CA VAL A 790 -19.61 18.52 20.24
C VAL A 790 -21.07 18.94 20.39
N LEU A 791 -22.00 18.21 19.76
CA LEU A 791 -23.45 18.49 19.84
C LEU A 791 -24.12 17.90 21.08
N PHE A 792 -23.52 16.86 21.69
CA PHE A 792 -24.10 16.14 22.82
C PHE A 792 -23.35 16.33 24.16
N TRP A 793 -22.26 17.12 24.20
CA TRP A 793 -21.50 17.43 25.43
C TRP A 793 -21.05 18.88 25.49
#